data_AF-A0A200J907-F1
#
_entry.id   AF-A0A200J907-F1
#
_cell.length_a   1.000
_cell.length_b   1.000
_cell.length_c   1.000
_cell.angle_alpha   90.00
_cell.angle_beta   90.00
_cell.angle_gamma   90.00
#
_symmetry.space_group_name_H-M   'P 1'
#
loop_
_entity.id
_entity.type
_entity.pdbx_description
1 polymer ?
#
loop_
_entity_poly.entity_id
_entity_poly.type
_entity_poly.pdbx_seq_one_letter_code
_entity_poly.pdbx_strand_id
1 'polypeptide(L)'
;MKGAGKQIKHDETGYALLYTLGAIILVSLVMMGIFIHARNNFLQISAVDQITKMKDIKEYALQEASFKVNQLIQTKVSENTELGKGRNKQEDAANLKKTMLEVADELENQIKQENIGKNQDFSYEVLIDKTPTVTATDEVYKFISDDDTGENGWLKAQASSDTKGITNTKTTFSLKVKVKQTGKNGQEKRTVAKADYVYEFQWEKKLQIDEEQQLDSWRYVYYEAPLTSGDKYLSADTWIRKMDRIYRYQKQPLDFPYDDFDHRTASTFGRSNNFLVDYKDQQLLDFLNAKPISNEVTFDGSFFLNQGVLLRGKSNAQLSTNNLLYLGSETDPSAGKNLIKELNVTADTGIYIHMPVESNDAGLYIDNDLQEIKTPNLLINHTGKNEKTNGFFLARGTILLDKSTTNSNFTEYAGDSKKNNPQDKYWSEFMNGGLVIAGSQVHLTPTDNTIKIDGVSVNSGSNDTRKIQVKNGHFMLTSAAMKDGGESDFAYADQGDYTSKPRQPALLELSGSKTALTVENGVSFIDAPKMRRRSDGQKKGSYYNDKKWWNTIRLSDKSKLNLGTVGVEPFNLEMEEDTVVAMELLPNLALFDPTFIEKGFNKTKPTIKGKLILKTATADDTVELKSMLEGLEDIPLNVKSDEQDAVNGEVTIVSPTVPKNPNADWVAQRVFDYSELK
;
A
#
# COMPACT_ATOMS: atom_id res chain seq x y z
N MET A 1 -122.31 52.16 27.91
CA MET A 1 -122.03 52.41 29.35
C MET A 1 -121.39 51.16 29.95
N LYS A 2 -120.27 51.33 30.67
CA LYS A 2 -119.70 50.44 31.71
C LYS A 2 -119.58 48.95 31.34
N GLY A 3 -118.41 48.33 31.24
CA GLY A 3 -117.22 48.44 32.09
C GLY A 3 -116.89 47.05 32.62
N ALA A 4 -115.58 46.76 32.77
CA ALA A 4 -115.00 45.66 33.55
C ALA A 4 -115.33 44.22 33.09
N GLY A 5 -114.46 43.24 33.23
CA GLY A 5 -113.14 43.18 33.84
C GLY A 5 -112.57 41.79 33.60
N LYS A 6 -111.26 41.71 33.42
CA LYS A 6 -110.48 40.46 33.45
C LYS A 6 -110.52 39.87 34.86
N GLN A 7 -110.63 38.55 34.95
CA GLN A 7 -109.90 37.77 35.94
C GLN A 7 -108.96 36.79 35.24
N ILE A 8 -107.81 36.61 35.87
CA ILE A 8 -106.53 36.11 35.36
C ILE A 8 -106.50 34.58 35.44
N LYS A 9 -105.95 33.91 34.40
CA LYS A 9 -105.40 32.56 34.52
C LYS A 9 -103.88 32.64 34.39
N HIS A 10 -103.18 32.07 35.36
CA HIS A 10 -101.73 31.90 35.37
C HIS A 10 -101.32 30.90 34.28
N ASP A 11 -100.35 31.30 33.45
CA ASP A 11 -99.91 30.55 32.29
C ASP A 11 -98.58 29.86 32.60
N GLU A 12 -98.66 28.64 33.17
CA GLU A 12 -97.52 27.75 33.45
C GLU A 12 -96.74 27.37 32.17
N THR A 13 -97.37 27.54 31.01
CA THR A 13 -96.78 27.40 29.67
C THR A 13 -95.63 28.38 29.44
N GLY A 14 -95.67 29.58 30.04
CA GLY A 14 -94.64 30.61 29.86
C GLY A 14 -93.31 30.28 30.56
N TYR A 15 -93.37 29.62 31.72
CA TYR A 15 -92.17 29.24 32.47
C TYR A 15 -91.46 28.03 31.87
N ALA A 16 -92.19 27.02 31.40
CA ALA A 16 -91.60 25.87 30.70
C ALA A 16 -90.91 26.30 29.38
N LEU A 17 -91.51 27.25 28.66
CA LEU A 17 -90.90 27.82 27.45
C LEU A 17 -89.62 28.59 27.79
N LEU A 18 -89.61 29.39 28.87
CA LEU A 18 -88.43 30.12 29.35
C LEU A 18 -87.28 29.21 29.79
N TYR A 19 -87.57 28.12 30.51
CA TYR A 19 -86.55 27.14 30.89
C TYR A 19 -85.99 26.38 29.69
N THR A 20 -86.85 26.00 28.73
CA THR A 20 -86.41 25.31 27.51
C THR A 20 -85.61 26.25 26.61
N LEU A 21 -86.02 27.51 26.47
CA LEU A 21 -85.29 28.54 25.73
C LEU A 21 -83.94 28.85 26.42
N GLY A 22 -83.94 28.94 27.75
CA GLY A 22 -82.74 29.11 28.56
C GLY A 22 -81.77 27.94 28.39
N ALA A 23 -82.26 26.70 28.41
CA ALA A 23 -81.45 25.51 28.16
C ALA A 23 -80.90 25.48 26.72
N ILE A 24 -81.70 25.83 25.71
CA ILE A 24 -81.25 25.94 24.31
C ILE A 24 -80.16 27.00 24.16
N ILE A 25 -80.33 28.17 24.78
CA ILE A 25 -79.32 29.26 24.77
C ILE A 25 -78.05 28.79 25.47
N LEU A 26 -78.16 28.10 26.61
CA LEU A 26 -77.01 27.64 27.39
C LEU A 26 -76.25 26.53 26.67
N VAL A 27 -76.95 25.57 26.04
CA VAL A 27 -76.35 24.55 25.17
C VAL A 27 -75.71 25.19 23.93
N SER A 28 -76.33 26.21 23.34
CA SER A 28 -75.78 26.95 22.20
C SER A 28 -74.52 27.73 22.58
N LEU A 29 -74.48 28.34 23.77
CA LEU A 29 -73.31 29.02 24.31
C LEU A 29 -72.17 28.04 24.65
N VAL A 30 -72.50 26.87 25.20
CA VAL A 30 -71.51 25.81 25.46
C VAL A 30 -70.96 25.25 24.14
N MET A 31 -71.81 24.99 23.14
CA MET A 31 -71.40 24.59 21.80
C MET A 31 -70.53 25.66 21.13
N MET A 32 -70.87 26.94 21.27
CA MET A 32 -70.07 28.06 20.78
C MET A 32 -68.72 28.14 21.51
N GLY A 33 -68.70 27.91 22.83
CA GLY A 33 -67.47 27.83 23.62
C GLY A 33 -66.56 26.67 23.19
N ILE A 34 -67.13 25.48 22.95
CA ILE A 34 -66.40 24.31 22.43
C ILE A 34 -65.85 24.60 21.03
N PHE A 35 -66.64 25.23 20.15
CA PHE A 35 -66.19 25.62 18.81
C PHE A 35 -65.08 26.67 18.85
N ILE A 36 -65.17 27.67 19.72
CA ILE A 36 -64.10 28.66 19.92
C ILE A 36 -62.84 27.99 20.46
N HIS A 37 -62.97 27.07 21.41
CA HIS A 37 -61.83 26.36 21.98
C HIS A 37 -61.18 25.41 20.96
N ALA A 38 -61.98 24.67 20.19
CA ALA A 38 -61.52 23.83 19.09
C ALA A 38 -60.85 24.65 17.97
N ARG A 39 -61.39 25.84 17.64
CA ARG A 39 -60.78 26.77 16.69
C ARG A 39 -59.45 27.29 17.20
N ASN A 40 -59.34 27.65 18.48
CA ASN A 40 -58.08 28.07 19.08
C ASN A 40 -57.05 26.93 19.10
N ASN A 41 -57.45 25.71 19.45
CA ASN A 41 -56.58 24.54 19.39
C ASN A 41 -56.15 24.22 17.95
N PHE A 42 -57.05 24.34 16.97
CA PHE A 42 -56.71 24.15 15.55
C PHE A 42 -55.74 25.24 15.06
N LEU A 43 -55.92 26.50 15.47
CA LEU A 43 -54.99 27.58 15.15
C LEU A 43 -53.61 27.37 15.80
N GLN A 44 -53.57 26.87 17.05
CA GLN A 44 -52.33 26.52 17.74
C GLN A 44 -51.63 25.32 17.07
N ILE A 45 -52.35 24.25 16.75
CA ILE A 45 -51.83 23.09 16.02
C ILE A 45 -51.32 23.49 14.64
N SER A 46 -52.06 24.33 13.91
CA SER A 46 -51.63 24.85 12.61
C SER A 46 -50.39 25.76 12.72
N ALA A 47 -50.26 26.53 13.81
CA ALA A 47 -49.07 27.33 14.07
C ALA A 47 -47.85 26.45 14.42
N VAL A 48 -48.05 25.39 15.22
CA VAL A 48 -47.00 24.40 15.54
C VAL A 48 -46.56 23.64 14.29
N ASP A 49 -47.50 23.14 13.48
CA ASP A 49 -47.21 22.44 12.22
C ASP A 49 -46.50 23.37 11.20
N GLN A 50 -46.83 24.66 11.18
CA GLN A 50 -46.06 25.66 10.42
C GLN A 50 -44.63 25.85 10.95
N ILE A 51 -44.44 25.94 12.26
CA ILE A 51 -43.11 26.08 12.88
C ILE A 51 -42.26 24.85 12.60
N THR A 52 -42.83 23.65 12.69
CA THR A 52 -42.17 22.38 12.35
C THR A 52 -41.76 22.36 10.88
N LYS A 53 -42.67 22.68 9.94
CA LYS A 53 -42.34 22.76 8.50
C LYS A 53 -41.26 23.80 8.20
N MET A 54 -41.30 24.96 8.85
CA MET A 54 -40.25 25.98 8.72
C MET A 54 -38.92 25.52 9.32
N LYS A 55 -38.92 24.62 10.31
CA LYS A 55 -37.71 24.01 10.87
C LYS A 55 -37.13 22.96 9.92
N ASP A 56 -37.96 22.07 9.39
CA ASP A 56 -37.55 21.01 8.46
C ASP A 56 -36.96 21.61 7.17
N ILE A 57 -37.54 22.71 6.67
CA ILE A 57 -37.02 23.43 5.50
C ILE A 57 -35.66 24.08 5.78
N LYS A 58 -35.45 24.60 7.00
CA LYS A 58 -34.13 25.14 7.38
C LYS A 58 -33.07 24.04 7.40
N GLU A 59 -33.43 22.89 7.95
CA GLU A 59 -32.53 21.74 8.07
C GLU A 59 -32.20 21.18 6.68
N TYR A 60 -33.20 21.03 5.81
CA TYR A 60 -33.02 20.66 4.41
C TYR A 60 -32.09 21.63 3.67
N ALA A 61 -32.34 22.94 3.76
CA ALA A 61 -31.51 23.96 3.12
C ALA A 61 -30.06 23.96 3.63
N LEU A 62 -29.85 23.67 4.92
CA LEU A 62 -28.51 23.54 5.50
C LEU A 62 -27.80 22.27 5.02
N GLN A 63 -28.51 21.13 4.93
CA GLN A 63 -27.94 19.87 4.43
C GLN A 63 -27.52 20.00 2.97
N GLU A 64 -28.37 20.58 2.12
CA GLU A 64 -28.07 20.78 0.72
C GLU A 64 -26.89 21.76 0.52
N ALA A 65 -26.87 22.86 1.29
CA ALA A 65 -25.76 23.79 1.27
C ALA A 65 -24.45 23.09 1.71
N SER A 66 -24.49 22.31 2.77
CA SER A 66 -23.32 21.56 3.28
C SER A 66 -22.81 20.56 2.24
N PHE A 67 -23.71 19.86 1.54
CA PHE A 67 -23.35 18.94 0.46
C PHE A 67 -22.65 19.66 -0.69
N LYS A 68 -23.21 20.79 -1.15
CA LYS A 68 -22.60 21.62 -2.22
C LYS A 68 -21.26 22.20 -1.78
N VAL A 69 -21.14 22.64 -0.52
CA VAL A 69 -19.88 23.13 0.06
C VAL A 69 -18.83 22.02 0.03
N ASN A 70 -19.16 20.82 0.50
CA ASN A 70 -18.25 19.68 0.54
C ASN A 70 -17.75 19.30 -0.88
N GLN A 71 -18.66 19.13 -1.84
CA GLN A 71 -18.29 18.78 -3.22
C GLN A 71 -17.32 19.79 -3.85
N LEU A 72 -17.58 21.09 -3.62
CA LEU A 72 -16.73 22.13 -4.17
C LEU A 72 -15.37 22.20 -3.47
N ILE A 73 -15.35 22.02 -2.14
CA ILE A 73 -14.09 21.89 -1.39
C ILE A 73 -13.27 20.72 -1.95
N GLN A 74 -13.86 19.54 -2.11
CA GLN A 74 -13.15 18.36 -2.63
C GLN A 74 -12.53 18.64 -4.00
N THR A 75 -13.30 19.25 -4.91
CA THR A 75 -12.82 19.62 -6.24
C THR A 75 -11.67 20.64 -6.15
N LYS A 76 -11.87 21.75 -5.44
CA LYS A 76 -10.90 22.84 -5.37
C LYS A 76 -9.63 22.50 -4.58
N VAL A 77 -9.76 21.69 -3.55
CA VAL A 77 -8.61 21.12 -2.82
C VAL A 77 -7.83 20.18 -3.72
N SER A 78 -8.49 19.34 -4.54
CA SER A 78 -7.79 18.48 -5.51
C SER A 78 -7.07 19.27 -6.61
N GLU A 79 -7.56 20.46 -6.97
CA GLU A 79 -6.94 21.35 -7.96
C GLU A 79 -5.80 22.23 -7.39
N ASN A 80 -5.69 22.39 -6.05
CA ASN A 80 -4.74 23.33 -5.47
C ASN A 80 -3.33 22.73 -5.36
N THR A 81 -2.45 23.18 -6.25
CA THR A 81 -1.05 22.79 -6.32
C THR A 81 -0.15 23.43 -5.26
N GLU A 82 -0.62 24.40 -4.47
CA GLU A 82 0.12 25.08 -3.39
C GLU A 82 -0.08 24.45 -2.00
N LEU A 83 -0.97 23.47 -1.88
CA LEU A 83 -1.20 22.75 -0.64
C LEU A 83 0.05 21.96 -0.22
N GLY A 84 0.41 22.06 1.07
CA GLY A 84 1.59 21.40 1.63
C GLY A 84 2.94 22.04 1.26
N LYS A 85 2.96 23.18 0.55
CA LYS A 85 4.20 23.92 0.25
C LYS A 85 4.61 24.90 1.37
N GLY A 86 3.81 25.05 2.42
CA GLY A 86 4.12 25.93 3.53
C GLY A 86 5.33 25.42 4.31
N ARG A 87 6.22 26.33 4.72
CA ARG A 87 7.39 25.96 5.55
C ARG A 87 7.00 25.62 6.99
N ASN A 88 5.76 25.92 7.37
CA ASN A 88 5.17 25.69 8.67
C ASN A 88 3.64 25.61 8.54
N LYS A 89 2.98 25.15 9.61
CA LYS A 89 1.52 24.97 9.66
C LYS A 89 0.73 26.25 9.31
N GLN A 90 1.28 27.43 9.64
CA GLN A 90 0.62 28.72 9.39
C GLN A 90 0.67 29.11 7.91
N GLU A 91 1.78 28.84 7.22
CA GLU A 91 1.90 29.04 5.77
C GLU A 91 0.98 28.07 5.00
N ASP A 92 0.86 26.81 5.45
CA ASP A 92 -0.08 25.85 4.85
C ASP A 92 -1.54 26.29 5.02
N ALA A 93 -1.91 26.75 6.21
CA ALA A 93 -3.24 27.31 6.44
C ALA A 93 -3.51 28.54 5.55
N ALA A 94 -2.49 29.36 5.25
CA ALA A 94 -2.62 30.49 4.34
C ALA A 94 -2.82 30.07 2.88
N ASN A 95 -2.11 29.02 2.43
CA ASN A 95 -2.28 28.45 1.08
C ASN A 95 -3.68 27.83 0.92
N LEU A 96 -4.15 27.08 1.93
CA LEU A 96 -5.51 26.53 1.96
C LEU A 96 -6.56 27.66 1.98
N LYS A 97 -6.30 28.75 2.71
CA LYS A 97 -7.22 29.89 2.79
C LYS A 97 -7.54 30.49 1.43
N LYS A 98 -6.58 30.54 0.50
CA LYS A 98 -6.82 31.01 -0.87
C LYS A 98 -7.88 30.16 -1.57
N THR A 99 -7.74 28.83 -1.51
CA THR A 99 -8.72 27.88 -2.07
C THR A 99 -10.08 28.00 -1.40
N MET A 100 -10.10 28.12 -0.07
CA MET A 100 -11.36 28.25 0.66
C MET A 100 -12.10 29.56 0.34
N LEU A 101 -11.37 30.64 0.03
CA LEU A 101 -11.96 31.88 -0.49
C LEU A 101 -12.60 31.66 -1.87
N GLU A 102 -11.90 30.99 -2.79
CA GLU A 102 -12.43 30.65 -4.13
C GLU A 102 -13.69 29.77 -4.03
N VAL A 103 -13.69 28.77 -3.13
CA VAL A 103 -14.85 27.95 -2.80
C VAL A 103 -16.02 28.84 -2.35
N ALA A 104 -15.80 29.75 -1.40
CA ALA A 104 -16.86 30.64 -0.90
C ALA A 104 -17.46 31.54 -1.99
N ASP A 105 -16.62 32.06 -2.88
CA ASP A 105 -17.04 32.93 -4.00
C ASP A 105 -17.88 32.17 -5.05
N GLU A 106 -17.53 30.92 -5.36
CA GLU A 106 -18.25 30.10 -6.32
C GLU A 106 -19.58 29.56 -5.75
N LEU A 107 -19.60 29.18 -4.47
CA LEU A 107 -20.82 28.74 -3.77
C LEU A 107 -21.94 29.78 -3.73
N GLU A 108 -21.60 31.06 -3.57
CA GLU A 108 -22.59 32.16 -3.58
C GLU A 108 -23.43 32.16 -4.87
N ASN A 109 -22.84 31.73 -5.99
CA ASN A 109 -23.51 31.71 -7.28
C ASN A 109 -24.36 30.46 -7.51
N GLN A 110 -24.10 29.37 -6.80
CA GLN A 110 -24.73 28.07 -7.01
C GLN A 110 -25.91 27.80 -6.06
N ILE A 111 -25.95 28.44 -4.88
CA ILE A 111 -27.03 28.27 -3.91
C ILE A 111 -27.94 29.51 -3.92
N LYS A 112 -28.72 29.68 -4.99
CA LYS A 112 -29.69 30.78 -5.13
C LYS A 112 -31.12 30.30 -4.87
N GLN A 113 -31.98 31.27 -4.57
CA GLN A 113 -33.33 31.10 -4.05
C GLN A 113 -34.14 29.98 -4.74
N GLU A 114 -34.44 28.91 -4.01
CA GLU A 114 -35.29 27.82 -4.51
C GLU A 114 -36.69 27.86 -3.92
N ASN A 115 -37.70 27.66 -4.76
CA ASN A 115 -39.09 27.52 -4.33
C ASN A 115 -39.40 26.04 -4.10
N ILE A 116 -39.89 25.71 -2.92
CA ILE A 116 -40.11 24.31 -2.50
C ILE A 116 -41.53 24.09 -1.96
N GLY A 117 -41.94 22.81 -2.00
CA GLY A 117 -43.28 22.36 -1.64
C GLY A 117 -44.25 22.31 -2.81
N LYS A 118 -45.33 21.53 -2.66
CA LYS A 118 -46.28 21.19 -3.74
C LYS A 118 -46.96 22.40 -4.42
N ASN A 119 -47.01 23.55 -3.74
CA ASN A 119 -47.58 24.80 -4.23
C ASN A 119 -46.55 25.95 -4.33
N GLN A 120 -45.25 25.69 -4.12
CA GLN A 120 -44.21 26.73 -4.03
C GLN A 120 -44.45 27.76 -2.90
N ASP A 121 -45.16 27.36 -1.84
CA ASP A 121 -45.53 28.22 -0.71
C ASP A 121 -44.32 28.61 0.16
N PHE A 122 -43.14 28.01 -0.08
CA PHE A 122 -41.90 28.27 0.63
C PHE A 122 -40.76 28.58 -0.33
N SER A 123 -39.86 29.46 0.09
CA SER A 123 -38.58 29.67 -0.54
C SER A 123 -37.48 29.81 0.51
N TYR A 124 -36.27 29.39 0.18
CA TYR A 124 -35.10 29.63 1.02
C TYR A 124 -33.97 30.25 0.21
N GLU A 125 -33.13 31.02 0.89
CA GLU A 125 -31.92 31.63 0.39
C GLU A 125 -30.79 31.28 1.37
N VAL A 126 -29.71 30.70 0.88
CA VAL A 126 -28.51 30.45 1.69
C VAL A 126 -27.47 31.48 1.32
N LEU A 127 -27.01 32.22 2.33
CA LEU A 127 -25.89 33.14 2.20
C LEU A 127 -24.69 32.53 2.90
N ILE A 128 -23.55 32.49 2.22
CA ILE A 128 -22.27 32.08 2.78
C ILE A 128 -21.42 33.32 3.07
N ASP A 129 -20.72 33.33 4.20
CA ASP A 129 -19.69 34.32 4.47
C ASP A 129 -18.53 34.10 3.50
N LYS A 130 -18.17 35.15 2.75
CA LYS A 130 -17.08 35.13 1.77
C LYS A 130 -15.70 35.06 2.41
N THR A 131 -15.62 35.19 3.72
CA THR A 131 -14.36 35.16 4.47
C THR A 131 -14.34 33.96 5.42
N PRO A 132 -14.15 32.73 4.90
CA PRO A 132 -14.02 31.57 5.75
C PRO A 132 -12.81 31.73 6.68
N THR A 133 -12.98 31.26 7.90
CA THR A 133 -11.91 31.25 8.90
C THR A 133 -11.11 29.97 8.75
N VAL A 134 -9.85 30.06 8.36
CA VAL A 134 -8.93 28.92 8.25
C VAL A 134 -7.88 29.03 9.35
N THR A 135 -7.77 28.00 10.17
CA THR A 135 -6.83 27.96 11.30
C THR A 135 -6.05 26.66 11.30
N ALA A 136 -4.74 26.75 11.54
CA ALA A 136 -3.94 25.57 11.88
C ALA A 136 -4.20 25.19 13.35
N THR A 137 -4.32 23.90 13.62
CA THR A 137 -4.54 23.35 14.96
C THR A 137 -3.51 22.27 15.27
N ASP A 138 -3.15 22.15 16.55
CA ASP A 138 -2.30 21.08 17.09
C ASP A 138 -3.12 19.92 17.68
N GLU A 139 -4.45 20.06 17.73
CA GLU A 139 -5.33 19.01 18.25
C GLU A 139 -5.44 17.86 17.25
N VAL A 140 -5.25 16.62 17.74
CA VAL A 140 -5.50 15.40 16.97
C VAL A 140 -7.02 15.18 16.91
N TYR A 141 -7.56 14.99 15.70
CA TYR A 141 -9.01 14.85 15.50
C TYR A 141 -9.58 13.68 16.31
N LYS A 142 -10.74 13.90 16.93
CA LYS A 142 -11.32 12.97 17.92
C LYS A 142 -12.07 11.80 17.27
N PHE A 143 -12.43 11.87 15.99
CA PHE A 143 -13.28 10.89 15.31
C PHE A 143 -12.85 10.62 13.86
N ILE A 144 -13.07 9.39 13.36
CA ILE A 144 -12.83 8.92 11.97
C ILE A 144 -14.11 8.30 11.40
N SER A 145 -14.26 8.35 10.08
CA SER A 145 -15.24 7.55 9.32
C SER A 145 -14.78 6.09 9.28
N ASP A 146 -15.68 5.14 9.54
CA ASP A 146 -15.44 3.71 9.33
C ASP A 146 -15.92 3.34 7.92
N ASP A 147 -15.04 3.42 6.94
CA ASP A 147 -15.38 3.12 5.54
C ASP A 147 -15.47 1.60 5.27
N ASP A 148 -15.11 0.74 6.23
CA ASP A 148 -15.02 -0.73 6.03
C ASP A 148 -16.31 -1.49 6.40
N THR A 149 -17.28 -0.90 7.10
CA THR A 149 -18.45 -1.65 7.62
C THR A 149 -19.81 -1.18 7.12
N GLY A 150 -19.92 -0.05 6.44
CA GLY A 150 -21.18 0.42 5.86
C GLY A 150 -22.29 0.75 6.88
N GLU A 151 -21.97 0.84 8.17
CA GLU A 151 -22.87 1.36 9.20
C GLU A 151 -22.48 2.81 9.56
N ASN A 152 -23.43 3.74 9.43
CA ASN A 152 -23.26 5.15 9.80
C ASN A 152 -22.80 5.28 11.27
N GLY A 153 -21.50 5.43 11.51
CA GLY A 153 -20.93 5.57 12.85
C GLY A 153 -19.53 6.15 12.85
N TRP A 154 -19.33 7.25 13.57
CA TRP A 154 -18.02 7.85 13.81
C TRP A 154 -17.27 7.04 14.88
N LEU A 155 -16.05 6.56 14.58
CA LEU A 155 -15.19 5.89 15.56
C LEU A 155 -14.27 6.92 16.23
N LYS A 156 -14.08 6.82 17.55
CA LYS A 156 -13.15 7.69 18.28
C LYS A 156 -11.71 7.31 17.92
N ALA A 157 -10.97 8.20 17.26
CA ALA A 157 -9.61 7.91 16.82
C ALA A 157 -8.67 7.78 18.04
N GLN A 158 -7.81 6.75 18.07
CA GLN A 158 -6.67 6.76 18.98
C GLN A 158 -5.71 7.86 18.52
N ALA A 159 -5.36 8.77 19.43
CA ALA A 159 -4.40 9.82 19.12
C ALA A 159 -3.06 9.16 18.76
N SER A 160 -2.60 9.33 17.51
CA SER A 160 -1.23 8.98 17.15
C SER A 160 -0.31 9.81 18.04
N SER A 161 0.59 9.14 18.77
CA SER A 161 1.60 9.80 19.60
C SER A 161 2.70 10.48 18.78
N ASP A 162 2.71 10.31 17.46
CA ASP A 162 3.66 10.96 16.56
C ASP A 162 2.99 12.11 15.81
N THR A 163 3.23 13.34 16.27
CA THR A 163 2.73 14.58 15.66
C THR A 163 3.75 15.22 14.71
N LYS A 164 4.90 14.58 14.49
CA LYS A 164 5.94 15.12 13.60
C LYS A 164 5.49 14.98 12.15
N GLY A 165 5.47 16.10 11.45
CA GLY A 165 4.99 16.11 10.07
C GLY A 165 3.49 15.87 9.98
N ILE A 166 2.68 16.33 10.94
CA ILE A 166 1.22 16.37 10.79
C ILE A 166 0.76 17.83 10.91
N THR A 167 0.02 18.31 9.92
CA THR A 167 -0.63 19.62 9.92
C THR A 167 -2.13 19.39 9.91
N ASN A 168 -2.83 19.93 10.91
CA ASN A 168 -4.28 19.91 10.96
C ASN A 168 -4.79 21.32 10.70
N THR A 169 -5.76 21.46 9.80
CA THR A 169 -6.41 22.73 9.50
C THR A 169 -7.92 22.62 9.71
N LYS A 170 -8.48 23.59 10.42
CA LYS A 170 -9.92 23.77 10.59
C LYS A 170 -10.35 24.99 9.79
N THR A 171 -11.20 24.76 8.80
CA THR A 171 -11.88 25.78 8.03
C THR A 171 -13.32 25.90 8.52
N THR A 172 -13.82 27.11 8.70
CA THR A 172 -15.21 27.36 9.09
C THR A 172 -15.86 28.33 8.11
N PHE A 173 -16.94 27.87 7.49
CA PHE A 173 -17.83 28.68 6.65
C PHE A 173 -19.07 29.03 7.45
N SER A 174 -19.32 30.31 7.68
CA SER A 174 -20.58 30.74 8.30
C SER A 174 -21.68 30.82 7.25
N LEU A 175 -22.72 30.02 7.45
CA LEU A 175 -23.93 29.94 6.63
C LEU A 175 -25.08 30.70 7.30
N LYS A 176 -25.87 31.41 6.51
CA LYS A 176 -27.08 32.09 6.92
C LYS A 176 -28.21 31.70 5.99
N VAL A 177 -29.16 30.93 6.51
CA VAL A 177 -30.35 30.50 5.77
C VAL A 177 -31.50 31.43 6.09
N LYS A 178 -32.05 32.08 5.08
CA LYS A 178 -33.31 32.82 5.17
C LYS A 178 -34.40 31.98 4.56
N VAL A 179 -35.45 31.69 5.32
CA VAL A 179 -36.64 30.99 4.82
C VAL A 179 -37.81 31.96 4.80
N LYS A 180 -38.53 31.98 3.69
CA LYS A 180 -39.75 32.75 3.47
C LYS A 180 -40.89 31.79 3.19
N GLN A 181 -41.98 31.93 3.94
CA GLN A 181 -43.26 31.29 3.66
C GLN A 181 -44.26 32.34 3.16
N THR A 182 -44.93 32.05 2.05
CA THR A 182 -46.01 32.86 1.50
C THR A 182 -47.34 32.18 1.82
N GLY A 183 -48.15 32.80 2.69
CA GLY A 183 -49.48 32.28 3.02
C GLY A 183 -50.49 32.50 1.90
N LYS A 184 -51.61 31.77 1.93
CA LYS A 184 -52.70 31.86 0.92
C LYS A 184 -53.31 33.27 0.74
N ASN A 185 -53.12 34.16 1.72
CA ASN A 185 -53.60 35.55 1.69
C ASN A 185 -52.51 36.56 1.27
N GLY A 186 -51.36 36.10 0.75
CA GLY A 186 -50.21 36.93 0.39
C GLY A 186 -49.37 37.43 1.58
N GLN A 187 -49.70 37.03 2.82
CA GLN A 187 -48.89 37.36 3.99
C GLN A 187 -47.58 36.56 3.99
N GLU A 188 -46.46 37.27 4.13
CA GLU A 188 -45.13 36.68 4.18
C GLU A 188 -44.65 36.51 5.62
N LYS A 189 -44.19 35.30 5.98
CA LYS A 189 -43.43 35.05 7.21
C LYS A 189 -41.99 34.73 6.85
N ARG A 190 -41.05 35.38 7.54
CA ARG A 190 -39.61 35.21 7.32
C ARG A 190 -38.94 34.75 8.60
N THR A 191 -37.98 33.84 8.45
CA THR A 191 -37.12 33.38 9.54
C THR A 191 -35.70 33.28 9.03
N VAL A 192 -34.75 33.51 9.93
CA VAL A 192 -33.32 33.39 9.64
C VAL A 192 -32.71 32.39 10.60
N ALA A 193 -31.84 31.52 10.10
CA ALA A 193 -30.99 30.64 10.88
C ALA A 193 -29.53 30.92 10.51
N LYS A 194 -28.63 30.74 11.47
CA LYS A 194 -27.19 30.75 11.25
C LYS A 194 -26.65 29.37 11.59
N ALA A 195 -25.71 28.90 10.80
CA ALA A 195 -24.96 27.70 11.06
C ALA A 195 -23.52 27.91 10.67
N ASP A 196 -22.60 27.17 11.26
CA ASP A 196 -21.23 27.06 10.80
C ASP A 196 -21.04 25.68 10.17
N TYR A 197 -20.60 25.65 8.92
CA TYR A 197 -20.07 24.44 8.30
C TYR A 197 -18.57 24.39 8.59
N VAL A 198 -18.15 23.40 9.34
CA VAL A 198 -16.76 23.18 9.72
C VAL A 198 -16.19 22.08 8.85
N TYR A 199 -15.05 22.36 8.23
CA TYR A 199 -14.27 21.43 7.44
C TYR A 199 -12.89 21.29 8.08
N GLU A 200 -12.64 20.12 8.64
CA GLU A 200 -11.42 19.72 9.29
C GLU A 200 -10.62 18.83 8.34
N PHE A 201 -9.34 19.16 8.18
CA PHE A 201 -8.47 18.55 7.20
C PHE A 201 -7.13 18.21 7.83
N GLN A 202 -6.63 17.00 7.58
CA GLN A 202 -5.33 16.53 8.02
C GLN A 202 -4.40 16.29 6.83
N TRP A 203 -3.23 16.91 6.91
CA TRP A 203 -2.08 16.64 6.06
C TRP A 203 -1.07 15.83 6.87
N GLU A 204 -0.63 14.70 6.35
CA GLU A 204 0.58 14.04 6.85
C GLU A 204 1.74 14.31 5.91
N LYS A 205 2.89 14.63 6.47
CA LYS A 205 4.11 14.87 5.73
C LYS A 205 4.57 13.51 5.23
N LYS A 206 4.08 13.04 4.09
CA LYS A 206 4.65 11.83 3.50
C LYS A 206 6.08 12.20 3.15
N LEU A 207 7.01 11.49 3.74
CA LEU A 207 8.44 11.59 3.48
C LEU A 207 8.72 11.18 2.01
N GLN A 208 8.25 11.96 1.02
CA GLN A 208 8.39 11.68 -0.40
C GLN A 208 9.85 11.88 -0.86
N ILE A 209 10.55 12.82 -0.20
CA ILE A 209 12.01 12.97 -0.25
C ILE A 209 12.72 11.70 0.25
N ASP A 210 12.13 10.95 1.17
CA ASP A 210 12.71 9.71 1.72
C ASP A 210 12.55 8.55 0.72
N GLU A 211 11.38 8.34 0.11
CA GLU A 211 11.19 7.29 -0.91
C GLU A 211 12.11 7.49 -2.13
N GLU A 212 12.26 8.73 -2.61
CA GLU A 212 13.19 9.05 -3.70
C GLU A 212 14.66 8.84 -3.30
N GLN A 213 15.08 9.34 -2.12
CA GLN A 213 16.45 9.15 -1.62
C GLN A 213 16.76 7.69 -1.29
N GLN A 214 15.79 6.95 -0.78
CA GLN A 214 15.90 5.53 -0.48
C GLN A 214 16.05 4.73 -1.76
N LEU A 215 15.24 5.00 -2.80
CA LEU A 215 15.39 4.35 -4.10
C LEU A 215 16.68 4.78 -4.83
N ASP A 216 17.06 6.05 -4.73
CA ASP A 216 18.33 6.56 -5.26
C ASP A 216 19.54 5.93 -4.57
N SER A 217 19.46 5.63 -3.26
CA SER A 217 20.49 4.90 -2.54
C SER A 217 20.47 3.41 -2.90
N TRP A 218 19.28 2.80 -2.94
CA TRP A 218 19.09 1.37 -3.20
C TRP A 218 19.56 0.94 -4.59
N ARG A 219 19.34 1.76 -5.63
CA ARG A 219 19.71 1.44 -7.02
C ARG A 219 21.21 1.20 -7.24
N TYR A 220 22.07 1.63 -6.32
CA TYR A 220 23.51 1.45 -6.45
C TYR A 220 23.91 -0.02 -6.26
N VAL A 221 24.34 -0.63 -7.35
CA VAL A 221 24.85 -2.00 -7.45
C VAL A 221 26.22 -1.97 -8.13
N TYR A 222 27.19 -2.76 -7.62
CA TYR A 222 28.60 -2.82 -8.07
C TYR A 222 29.40 -1.52 -7.86
N TYR A 223 28.83 -0.53 -7.18
CA TYR A 223 29.47 0.74 -6.86
C TYR A 223 29.13 1.12 -5.42
N GLU A 224 30.14 1.45 -4.62
CA GLU A 224 29.88 2.22 -3.40
C GLU A 224 29.26 3.55 -3.83
N ALA A 225 28.04 3.81 -3.36
CA ALA A 225 27.45 5.13 -3.47
C ALA A 225 28.45 6.15 -2.88
N PRO A 226 28.61 7.35 -3.46
CA PRO A 226 29.21 8.46 -2.73
C PRO A 226 28.24 8.83 -1.62
N LEU A 227 28.15 8.00 -0.58
CA LEU A 227 27.30 8.28 0.56
C LEU A 227 27.88 9.50 1.24
N THR A 228 27.14 10.60 1.22
CA THR A 228 27.54 11.81 1.91
C THR A 228 27.57 11.54 3.41
N SER A 229 28.40 12.28 4.14
CA SER A 229 28.48 12.15 5.60
C SER A 229 27.13 12.48 6.23
N GLY A 230 26.36 11.47 6.64
CA GLY A 230 25.03 11.62 7.25
C GLY A 230 23.92 10.74 6.66
N ASP A 231 24.20 9.99 5.59
CA ASP A 231 23.17 9.21 4.90
C ASP A 231 22.57 8.11 5.78
N LYS A 232 21.23 8.03 5.75
CA LYS A 232 20.39 7.10 6.51
C LYS A 232 20.09 5.79 5.78
N TYR A 233 20.44 5.70 4.49
CA TYR A 233 20.03 4.61 3.60
C TYR A 233 21.19 3.75 3.10
N LEU A 234 20.90 2.48 2.79
CA LEU A 234 21.80 1.38 2.48
C LEU A 234 21.63 1.03 1.01
N SER A 235 22.73 1.00 0.26
CA SER A 235 22.70 0.55 -1.13
C SER A 235 22.54 -0.96 -1.26
N ALA A 236 21.98 -1.43 -2.38
CA ALA A 236 21.91 -2.86 -2.67
C ALA A 236 23.30 -3.51 -2.71
N ASP A 237 24.33 -2.83 -3.24
CA ASP A 237 25.72 -3.30 -3.19
C ASP A 237 26.19 -3.60 -1.75
N THR A 238 25.98 -2.64 -0.84
CA THR A 238 26.38 -2.79 0.56
C THR A 238 25.56 -3.87 1.27
N TRP A 239 24.26 -3.95 0.98
CA TRP A 239 23.35 -4.98 1.49
C TRP A 239 23.82 -6.38 1.07
N ILE A 240 24.15 -6.58 -0.21
CA ILE A 240 24.61 -7.87 -0.76
C ILE A 240 25.94 -8.30 -0.12
N ARG A 241 26.92 -7.37 -0.06
CA ARG A 241 28.21 -7.64 0.57
C ARG A 241 28.08 -7.95 2.05
N LYS A 242 27.12 -7.31 2.75
CA LYS A 242 26.85 -7.57 4.16
C LYS A 242 26.35 -9.01 4.39
N MET A 243 25.50 -9.56 3.50
CA MET A 243 25.10 -10.98 3.55
C MET A 243 26.32 -11.92 3.48
N ASP A 244 27.25 -11.68 2.55
CA ASP A 244 28.49 -12.47 2.44
C ASP A 244 29.42 -12.25 3.65
N ARG A 245 29.49 -11.03 4.18
CA ARG A 245 30.28 -10.72 5.37
C ARG A 245 29.77 -11.43 6.62
N ILE A 246 28.45 -11.58 6.77
CA ILE A 246 27.84 -12.39 7.84
C ILE A 246 28.22 -13.86 7.66
N TYR A 247 28.03 -14.43 6.46
CA TYR A 247 28.41 -15.81 6.13
C TYR A 247 29.87 -16.11 6.48
N ARG A 248 30.76 -15.18 6.15
CA ARG A 248 32.21 -15.33 6.37
C ARG A 248 32.65 -14.78 7.72
N TYR A 249 31.78 -14.38 8.65
CA TYR A 249 32.21 -13.68 9.86
C TYR A 249 33.02 -14.58 10.80
N GLN A 250 32.47 -15.72 11.19
CA GLN A 250 33.16 -16.67 12.06
C GLN A 250 34.35 -17.31 11.35
N LYS A 251 35.48 -17.40 12.06
CA LYS A 251 36.73 -17.94 11.49
C LYS A 251 36.70 -19.45 11.26
N GLN A 252 36.06 -20.18 12.17
CA GLN A 252 35.95 -21.65 12.14
C GLN A 252 34.56 -22.07 12.61
N PRO A 253 33.58 -22.22 11.69
CA PRO A 253 32.32 -22.87 12.00
C PRO A 253 32.54 -24.33 12.44
N LEU A 254 31.69 -24.84 13.33
CA LEU A 254 31.75 -26.23 13.79
C LEU A 254 30.98 -27.15 12.84
N ASP A 255 31.42 -28.39 12.71
CA ASP A 255 30.68 -29.39 11.95
C ASP A 255 29.41 -29.78 12.73
N PHE A 256 28.27 -29.83 12.03
CA PHE A 256 27.01 -30.28 12.62
C PHE A 256 27.10 -31.77 12.98
N PRO A 257 26.84 -32.17 14.25
CA PRO A 257 26.95 -33.56 14.69
C PRO A 257 25.75 -34.38 14.23
N TYR A 258 25.62 -34.55 12.91
CA TYR A 258 24.45 -35.15 12.26
C TYR A 258 24.21 -36.59 12.70
N ASP A 259 25.25 -37.39 12.92
CA ASP A 259 25.11 -38.80 13.32
C ASP A 259 24.50 -38.96 14.71
N ASP A 260 24.85 -38.08 15.65
CA ASP A 260 24.36 -38.06 17.03
C ASP A 260 23.04 -37.29 17.18
N PHE A 261 22.65 -36.50 16.17
CA PHE A 261 21.41 -35.73 16.19
C PHE A 261 20.16 -36.64 16.19
N ASP A 262 19.26 -36.43 17.16
CA ASP A 262 17.93 -37.04 17.21
C ASP A 262 16.87 -36.11 16.62
N HIS A 263 16.49 -36.40 15.37
CA HIS A 263 15.48 -35.68 14.60
C HIS A 263 14.06 -35.72 15.18
N ARG A 264 13.83 -36.51 16.23
CA ARG A 264 12.54 -36.65 16.91
C ARG A 264 12.41 -35.78 18.15
N THR A 265 13.46 -35.11 18.61
CA THR A 265 13.44 -34.25 19.80
C THR A 265 13.81 -32.83 19.46
N ALA A 266 13.16 -31.87 20.12
CA ALA A 266 13.54 -30.46 20.00
C ALA A 266 15.01 -30.28 20.45
N SER A 267 15.81 -29.61 19.63
CA SER A 267 17.25 -29.47 19.85
C SER A 267 17.72 -28.06 19.51
N THR A 268 18.59 -27.51 20.36
CA THR A 268 19.22 -26.20 20.14
C THR A 268 20.74 -26.37 20.07
N PHE A 269 21.33 -25.81 19.02
CA PHE A 269 22.75 -25.75 18.76
C PHE A 269 23.20 -24.30 18.70
N GLY A 270 24.50 -24.05 18.70
CA GLY A 270 25.05 -22.72 18.42
C GLY A 270 25.69 -21.99 19.61
N ARG A 271 25.84 -22.66 20.76
CA ARG A 271 26.60 -22.16 21.91
C ARG A 271 27.67 -23.14 22.37
N SER A 272 28.90 -22.64 22.53
CA SER A 272 30.02 -23.39 23.10
C SER A 272 30.88 -22.47 23.97
N ASN A 273 31.15 -22.86 25.22
CA ASN A 273 31.98 -22.09 26.17
C ASN A 273 31.59 -20.59 26.27
N ASN A 274 30.30 -20.28 26.27
CA ASN A 274 29.72 -18.93 26.26
C ASN A 274 29.95 -18.09 24.98
N PHE A 275 30.40 -18.70 23.88
CA PHE A 275 30.46 -18.06 22.56
C PHE A 275 29.33 -18.56 21.66
N LEU A 276 28.85 -17.67 20.79
CA LEU A 276 28.03 -18.05 19.64
C LEU A 276 28.90 -18.75 18.60
N VAL A 277 28.35 -19.81 18.02
CA VAL A 277 29.01 -20.63 17.03
C VAL A 277 28.05 -20.96 15.88
N ASP A 278 28.50 -20.71 14.66
CA ASP A 278 27.90 -21.18 13.43
C ASP A 278 28.23 -22.67 13.21
N TYR A 279 27.25 -23.39 12.66
CA TYR A 279 27.40 -24.78 12.25
C TYR A 279 27.44 -24.89 10.73
N LYS A 280 28.24 -25.81 10.22
CA LYS A 280 28.27 -26.18 8.81
C LYS A 280 28.12 -27.68 8.62
N ASP A 281 27.75 -28.08 7.42
CA ASP A 281 27.84 -29.47 6.99
C ASP A 281 29.26 -29.84 6.54
N GLN A 282 29.68 -31.07 6.86
CA GLN A 282 30.93 -31.65 6.38
C GLN A 282 30.71 -32.52 5.13
N GLN A 283 29.51 -33.10 5.02
CA GLN A 283 29.02 -33.93 3.94
C GLN A 283 27.52 -33.62 3.74
N LEU A 284 26.95 -34.00 2.60
CA LEU A 284 25.53 -33.83 2.34
C LEU A 284 24.67 -34.44 3.47
N LEU A 285 23.86 -33.62 4.12
CA LEU A 285 23.00 -34.04 5.23
C LEU A 285 21.62 -34.47 4.71
N ASP A 286 21.30 -35.76 4.84
CA ASP A 286 20.02 -36.32 4.35
C ASP A 286 18.88 -36.18 5.38
N PHE A 287 18.41 -34.95 5.60
CA PHE A 287 17.15 -34.70 6.33
C PHE A 287 15.91 -34.97 5.45
N LEU A 288 16.06 -35.61 4.29
CA LEU A 288 14.95 -35.93 3.40
C LEU A 288 14.41 -37.34 3.69
N ASN A 289 15.30 -38.34 3.74
CA ASN A 289 14.95 -39.75 3.92
C ASN A 289 15.50 -40.32 5.23
N ALA A 290 16.78 -40.09 5.55
CA ALA A 290 17.42 -40.72 6.70
C ALA A 290 16.95 -40.15 8.05
N LYS A 291 16.96 -38.82 8.21
CA LYS A 291 16.56 -38.16 9.47
C LYS A 291 15.64 -36.94 9.22
N PRO A 292 14.43 -37.13 8.66
CA PRO A 292 13.50 -36.03 8.45
C PRO A 292 13.16 -35.32 9.76
N ILE A 293 13.25 -33.99 9.75
CA ILE A 293 13.06 -33.15 10.93
C ILE A 293 11.62 -33.32 11.39
N SER A 294 11.42 -33.82 12.62
CA SER A 294 10.08 -34.12 13.14
C SER A 294 9.62 -33.14 14.21
N ASN A 295 10.52 -32.35 14.77
CA ASN A 295 10.28 -31.33 15.80
C ASN A 295 11.11 -30.07 15.48
N GLU A 296 11.37 -29.22 16.46
CA GLU A 296 12.15 -27.98 16.29
C GLU A 296 13.67 -28.23 16.33
N VAL A 297 14.39 -27.66 15.37
CA VAL A 297 15.85 -27.58 15.36
C VAL A 297 16.25 -26.11 15.28
N THR A 298 16.90 -25.62 16.33
CA THR A 298 17.32 -24.23 16.45
C THR A 298 18.83 -24.10 16.42
N PHE A 299 19.32 -23.10 15.71
CA PHE A 299 20.71 -22.68 15.75
C PHE A 299 20.78 -21.25 16.30
N ASP A 300 21.41 -21.08 17.46
CA ASP A 300 21.63 -19.78 18.10
C ASP A 300 22.54 -18.86 17.27
N GLY A 301 23.36 -19.45 16.39
CA GLY A 301 24.14 -18.75 15.37
C GLY A 301 23.55 -18.97 13.98
N SER A 302 24.43 -19.26 13.03
CA SER A 302 24.08 -19.58 11.64
C SER A 302 24.14 -21.09 11.38
N PHE A 303 23.45 -21.53 10.34
CA PHE A 303 23.59 -22.88 9.81
C PHE A 303 23.91 -22.84 8.32
N PHE A 304 25.00 -23.50 7.94
CA PHE A 304 25.55 -23.48 6.59
C PHE A 304 25.48 -24.87 5.95
N LEU A 305 24.62 -25.00 4.95
CA LEU A 305 24.51 -26.19 4.11
C LEU A 305 25.31 -25.97 2.83
N ASN A 306 26.61 -26.21 2.90
CA ASN A 306 27.55 -26.00 1.81
C ASN A 306 27.60 -27.20 0.86
N GLN A 307 27.23 -28.41 1.28
CA GLN A 307 27.37 -29.63 0.48
C GLN A 307 26.11 -29.97 -0.33
N GLY A 308 25.04 -29.19 -0.18
CA GLY A 308 23.72 -29.40 -0.78
C GLY A 308 22.61 -29.32 0.28
N VAL A 309 21.36 -29.23 -0.18
CA VAL A 309 20.20 -28.98 0.68
C VAL A 309 19.17 -30.08 0.46
N LEU A 310 19.03 -30.97 1.44
CA LEU A 310 18.00 -32.02 1.49
C LEU A 310 17.24 -31.92 2.81
N LEU A 311 16.26 -31.03 2.87
CA LEU A 311 15.50 -30.73 4.07
C LEU A 311 14.04 -31.16 3.92
N ARG A 312 13.58 -32.05 4.80
CA ARG A 312 12.17 -32.38 4.92
C ARG A 312 11.68 -32.32 6.36
N GLY A 313 10.56 -31.65 6.55
CA GLY A 313 9.80 -31.64 7.80
C GLY A 313 8.74 -32.74 7.86
N LYS A 314 8.34 -33.13 9.08
CA LYS A 314 7.06 -33.79 9.38
C LYS A 314 6.15 -32.78 10.09
N SER A 315 4.86 -33.10 10.26
CA SER A 315 3.84 -32.19 10.82
C SER A 315 4.37 -31.33 12.00
N ASN A 316 4.34 -30.00 11.83
CA ASN A 316 4.84 -28.97 12.76
C ASN A 316 6.37 -28.86 12.94
N ALA A 317 7.17 -29.50 12.09
CA ALA A 317 8.62 -29.35 12.11
C ALA A 317 9.06 -27.92 11.77
N GLN A 318 10.13 -27.47 12.43
CA GLN A 318 10.70 -26.14 12.25
C GLN A 318 12.23 -26.21 12.26
N LEU A 319 12.84 -25.50 11.33
CA LEU A 319 14.26 -25.17 11.34
C LEU A 319 14.39 -23.67 11.58
N SER A 320 15.01 -23.27 12.69
CA SER A 320 15.25 -21.88 13.04
C SER A 320 16.74 -21.58 13.15
N THR A 321 17.16 -20.43 12.63
CA THR A 321 18.50 -19.87 12.81
C THR A 321 18.37 -18.43 13.29
N ASN A 322 19.05 -18.06 14.38
CA ASN A 322 18.99 -16.69 14.90
C ASN A 322 19.84 -15.72 14.05
N ASN A 323 20.79 -16.25 13.28
CA ASN A 323 21.60 -15.46 12.35
C ASN A 323 21.28 -15.83 10.89
N LEU A 324 22.24 -16.43 10.17
CA LEU A 324 22.11 -16.72 8.74
C LEU A 324 21.78 -18.19 8.49
N LEU A 325 20.87 -18.47 7.54
CA LEU A 325 20.76 -19.78 6.90
C LEU A 325 21.41 -19.70 5.51
N TYR A 326 22.52 -20.41 5.32
CA TYR A 326 23.17 -20.50 4.02
C TYR A 326 22.79 -21.80 3.33
N LEU A 327 22.36 -21.67 2.07
CA LEU A 327 21.90 -22.76 1.21
C LEU A 327 22.79 -22.79 -0.05
N GLY A 328 23.77 -23.68 -0.05
CA GLY A 328 24.77 -23.76 -1.12
C GLY A 328 25.08 -25.18 -1.59
N SER A 329 26.06 -25.24 -2.50
CA SER A 329 26.57 -26.49 -3.10
C SER A 329 28.00 -26.25 -3.61
N GLU A 330 29.00 -26.34 -2.72
CA GLU A 330 30.38 -25.92 -2.92
C GLU A 330 31.32 -27.00 -3.51
N THR A 331 30.91 -28.27 -3.62
CA THR A 331 31.95 -29.34 -3.67
C THR A 331 31.66 -30.59 -4.46
N ASP A 332 30.49 -30.79 -5.07
CA ASP A 332 30.28 -31.97 -5.92
C ASP A 332 29.49 -31.67 -7.20
N PRO A 333 30.04 -31.93 -8.41
CA PRO A 333 29.24 -31.97 -9.64
C PRO A 333 28.11 -33.04 -9.61
N SER A 334 28.07 -33.90 -8.58
CA SER A 334 26.96 -34.83 -8.28
C SER A 334 25.88 -34.25 -7.35
N ALA A 335 26.09 -33.08 -6.74
CA ALA A 335 25.07 -32.35 -5.98
C ALA A 335 24.00 -31.83 -6.95
N GLY A 336 23.07 -32.71 -7.31
CA GLY A 336 22.03 -32.48 -8.30
C GLY A 336 20.93 -31.56 -7.79
N LYS A 337 19.71 -32.09 -7.73
CA LYS A 337 18.52 -31.35 -7.29
C LYS A 337 18.51 -31.29 -5.77
N ASN A 338 18.29 -30.11 -5.24
CA ASN A 338 18.16 -29.80 -3.83
C ASN A 338 16.69 -29.57 -3.49
N LEU A 339 16.28 -29.84 -2.26
CA LEU A 339 14.88 -29.81 -1.85
C LEU A 339 14.70 -29.29 -0.42
N ILE A 340 13.74 -28.38 -0.26
CA ILE A 340 13.08 -28.07 1.02
C ILE A 340 11.61 -28.46 0.87
N LYS A 341 11.12 -29.36 1.72
CA LYS A 341 9.74 -29.88 1.64
C LYS A 341 9.09 -29.99 3.01
N GLU A 342 7.83 -29.60 3.13
CA GLU A 342 7.01 -29.76 4.35
C GLU A 342 7.67 -29.22 5.63
N LEU A 343 8.47 -28.15 5.54
CA LEU A 343 9.26 -27.62 6.67
C LEU A 343 9.06 -26.12 6.87
N ASN A 344 8.74 -25.68 8.09
CA ASN A 344 8.84 -24.26 8.45
C ASN A 344 10.31 -23.88 8.59
N VAL A 345 10.70 -22.78 7.95
CA VAL A 345 12.06 -22.26 8.05
C VAL A 345 12.00 -20.83 8.56
N THR A 346 12.81 -20.50 9.55
CA THR A 346 12.96 -19.13 10.04
C THR A 346 14.44 -18.78 10.14
N ALA A 347 14.85 -17.69 9.50
CA ALA A 347 16.19 -17.14 9.65
C ALA A 347 16.07 -15.68 10.07
N ASP A 348 16.52 -15.36 11.27
CA ASP A 348 16.23 -14.06 11.89
C ASP A 348 17.06 -12.91 11.31
N THR A 349 18.20 -13.21 10.67
CA THR A 349 19.02 -12.21 9.98
C THR A 349 18.92 -12.31 8.47
N GLY A 350 18.89 -13.53 7.91
CA GLY A 350 18.79 -13.70 6.47
C GLY A 350 18.91 -15.14 5.98
N ILE A 351 18.45 -15.36 4.75
CA ILE A 351 18.72 -16.57 3.97
C ILE A 351 19.63 -16.17 2.80
N TYR A 352 20.77 -16.85 2.69
CA TYR A 352 21.71 -16.65 1.59
C TYR A 352 21.77 -17.92 0.75
N ILE A 353 21.30 -17.82 -0.50
CA ILE A 353 21.32 -18.91 -1.47
C ILE A 353 22.44 -18.67 -2.48
N HIS A 354 23.35 -19.62 -2.61
CA HIS A 354 24.44 -19.57 -3.58
C HIS A 354 24.71 -20.95 -4.20
N MET A 355 24.28 -21.14 -5.45
CA MET A 355 24.38 -22.44 -6.14
C MET A 355 25.03 -22.27 -7.52
N PRO A 356 26.36 -22.06 -7.58
CA PRO A 356 27.09 -21.80 -8.82
C PRO A 356 27.22 -23.04 -9.73
N VAL A 357 26.67 -24.19 -9.33
CA VAL A 357 26.83 -25.48 -10.00
C VAL A 357 26.44 -25.38 -11.48
N GLU A 358 27.38 -25.75 -12.34
CA GLU A 358 27.24 -25.64 -13.80
C GLU A 358 26.58 -26.85 -14.49
N SER A 359 26.05 -27.82 -13.73
CA SER A 359 25.39 -29.00 -14.30
C SER A 359 23.98 -28.64 -14.78
N ASN A 360 23.48 -29.34 -15.80
CA ASN A 360 22.19 -29.05 -16.44
C ASN A 360 20.95 -29.50 -15.62
N ASP A 361 21.15 -30.04 -14.42
CA ASP A 361 20.08 -30.58 -13.55
C ASP A 361 20.20 -30.11 -12.10
N ALA A 362 20.95 -29.01 -11.84
CA ALA A 362 21.16 -28.47 -10.50
C ALA A 362 20.18 -27.32 -10.19
N GLY A 363 19.45 -27.46 -9.08
CA GLY A 363 18.54 -26.41 -8.63
C GLY A 363 18.03 -26.65 -7.21
N LEU A 364 17.48 -25.61 -6.59
CA LEU A 364 16.82 -25.68 -5.29
C LEU A 364 15.30 -25.64 -5.48
N TYR A 365 14.63 -26.73 -5.12
CA TYR A 365 13.18 -26.83 -5.15
C TYR A 365 12.61 -26.61 -3.75
N ILE A 366 11.58 -25.76 -3.66
CA ILE A 366 10.81 -25.53 -2.44
C ILE A 366 9.39 -26.03 -2.69
N ASP A 367 8.96 -26.99 -1.86
CA ASP A 367 7.65 -27.62 -1.91
C ASP A 367 7.00 -27.60 -0.51
N ASN A 368 6.53 -26.41 -0.11
CA ASN A 368 6.01 -26.09 1.21
C ASN A 368 4.56 -25.60 1.15
N ASP A 369 3.63 -26.46 0.74
CA ASP A 369 2.22 -26.07 0.54
C ASP A 369 1.55 -25.45 1.78
N LEU A 370 1.74 -26.05 2.97
CA LEU A 370 1.15 -25.60 4.25
C LEU A 370 2.17 -24.96 5.21
N GLN A 371 3.44 -24.87 4.81
CA GLN A 371 4.52 -24.36 5.66
C GLN A 371 5.07 -23.07 5.05
N GLU A 372 5.70 -22.24 5.87
CA GLU A 372 6.22 -20.94 5.44
C GLU A 372 7.72 -20.83 5.68
N ILE A 373 8.39 -20.09 4.80
CA ILE A 373 9.76 -19.63 5.01
C ILE A 373 9.70 -18.16 5.41
N LYS A 374 10.21 -17.82 6.59
CA LYS A 374 10.26 -16.45 7.14
C LYS A 374 11.70 -15.98 7.28
N THR A 375 12.00 -14.79 6.78
CA THR A 375 13.31 -14.16 6.94
C THR A 375 13.22 -12.67 6.64
N PRO A 376 13.94 -11.75 7.29
CA PRO A 376 13.95 -10.36 6.82
C PRO A 376 14.66 -10.23 5.45
N ASN A 377 15.75 -10.98 5.25
CA ASN A 377 16.62 -10.84 4.09
C ASN A 377 16.69 -12.14 3.29
N LEU A 378 16.55 -12.06 1.97
CA LEU A 378 16.75 -13.19 1.05
C LEU A 378 17.64 -12.75 -0.10
N LEU A 379 18.85 -13.32 -0.16
CA LEU A 379 19.76 -13.18 -1.27
C LEU A 379 19.74 -14.46 -2.11
N ILE A 380 19.29 -14.37 -3.35
CA ILE A 380 19.40 -15.45 -4.35
C ILE A 380 20.51 -15.05 -5.31
N ASN A 381 21.67 -15.69 -5.18
CA ASN A 381 22.88 -15.29 -5.88
C ASN A 381 23.47 -16.43 -6.73
N HIS A 382 23.71 -16.13 -8.00
CA HIS A 382 24.38 -17.01 -8.95
C HIS A 382 23.83 -18.46 -8.96
N THR A 383 22.50 -18.61 -9.13
CA THR A 383 21.88 -19.94 -9.25
C THR A 383 21.71 -20.33 -10.74
N GLY A 384 22.57 -21.22 -11.24
CA GLY A 384 22.43 -21.91 -12.53
C GLY A 384 22.79 -21.13 -13.82
N LYS A 385 22.92 -21.85 -14.94
CA LYS A 385 23.01 -21.31 -16.31
C LYS A 385 21.60 -21.02 -16.89
N ASN A 386 21.53 -20.34 -18.04
CA ASN A 386 20.29 -19.91 -18.71
C ASN A 386 19.52 -21.09 -19.35
N GLU A 387 19.29 -22.15 -18.58
CA GLU A 387 18.54 -23.35 -18.96
C GLU A 387 17.40 -23.55 -17.96
N LYS A 388 16.19 -23.88 -18.45
CA LYS A 388 14.97 -24.02 -17.64
C LYS A 388 15.05 -25.09 -16.54
N THR A 389 16.05 -25.95 -16.56
CA THR A 389 16.24 -27.06 -15.64
C THR A 389 17.09 -26.70 -14.42
N ASN A 390 17.61 -25.46 -14.36
CA ASN A 390 18.50 -25.00 -13.32
C ASN A 390 18.01 -23.70 -12.65
N GLY A 391 18.30 -23.53 -11.36
CA GLY A 391 18.00 -22.31 -10.62
C GLY A 391 17.28 -22.53 -9.29
N PHE A 392 16.59 -21.48 -8.84
CA PHE A 392 15.72 -21.51 -7.67
C PHE A 392 14.27 -21.73 -8.12
N PHE A 393 13.60 -22.73 -7.57
CA PHE A 393 12.24 -23.13 -7.92
C PHE A 393 11.33 -23.12 -6.70
N LEU A 394 10.37 -22.20 -6.66
CA LEU A 394 9.26 -22.26 -5.70
C LEU A 394 8.11 -23.04 -6.34
N ALA A 395 8.08 -24.36 -6.12
CA ALA A 395 7.04 -25.23 -6.66
C ALA A 395 5.71 -25.02 -5.92
N ARG A 396 5.74 -24.95 -4.59
CA ARG A 396 4.60 -24.60 -3.73
C ARG A 396 5.06 -23.90 -2.45
N GLY A 397 4.24 -22.99 -1.95
CA GLY A 397 4.39 -22.36 -0.64
C GLY A 397 4.50 -20.84 -0.68
N THR A 398 4.78 -20.28 0.50
CA THR A 398 4.96 -18.84 0.71
C THR A 398 6.32 -18.57 1.34
N ILE A 399 7.01 -17.55 0.82
CA ILE A 399 8.20 -16.96 1.41
C ILE A 399 7.83 -15.56 1.85
N LEU A 400 7.89 -15.33 3.16
CA LEU A 400 7.55 -14.06 3.77
C LEU A 400 8.84 -13.34 4.19
N LEU A 401 9.04 -12.17 3.60
CA LEU A 401 10.09 -11.25 3.97
C LEU A 401 9.54 -10.12 4.82
N ASP A 402 9.83 -10.19 6.12
CA ASP A 402 9.33 -9.22 7.11
C ASP A 402 10.42 -8.82 8.09
N LYS A 403 10.29 -7.62 8.64
CA LYS A 403 11.26 -7.05 9.57
C LYS A 403 11.45 -7.98 10.76
N SER A 404 12.71 -8.32 11.03
CA SER A 404 13.05 -9.06 12.25
C SER A 404 13.21 -8.10 13.42
N THR A 405 12.73 -8.53 14.59
CA THR A 405 12.94 -7.83 15.87
C THR A 405 14.09 -8.41 16.67
N THR A 406 14.66 -9.53 16.21
CA THR A 406 15.79 -10.20 16.86
C THR A 406 17.09 -9.49 16.52
N ASN A 407 17.91 -9.23 17.55
CA ASN A 407 19.26 -8.72 17.36
C ASN A 407 20.29 -9.83 17.60
N SER A 408 20.87 -10.37 16.53
CA SER A 408 22.08 -11.20 16.61
C SER A 408 23.18 -10.43 17.32
N ASN A 409 23.84 -11.00 18.32
CA ASN A 409 24.94 -10.32 19.00
C ASN A 409 26.28 -10.78 18.42
N PHE A 410 26.80 -10.04 17.44
CA PHE A 410 28.05 -10.41 16.78
C PHE A 410 29.29 -10.34 17.71
N THR A 411 29.17 -9.71 18.88
CA THR A 411 30.25 -9.70 19.89
C THR A 411 30.43 -11.03 20.62
N GLU A 412 29.42 -11.92 20.58
CA GLU A 412 29.51 -13.27 21.18
C GLU A 412 30.25 -14.26 20.28
N TYR A 413 30.59 -13.89 19.04
CA TYR A 413 31.31 -14.74 18.11
C TYR A 413 32.83 -14.62 18.26
N ALA A 414 33.53 -15.73 18.03
CA ALA A 414 34.98 -15.73 17.84
C ALA A 414 35.34 -15.28 16.41
N GLY A 415 35.35 -13.97 16.19
CA GLY A 415 35.73 -13.34 14.91
C GLY A 415 37.24 -13.25 14.69
N ASP A 416 37.66 -13.06 13.43
CA ASP A 416 39.02 -12.60 13.13
C ASP A 416 39.12 -11.09 13.38
N SER A 417 40.12 -10.65 14.14
CA SER A 417 40.39 -9.22 14.42
C SER A 417 40.49 -8.32 13.17
N LYS A 418 40.75 -8.90 11.99
CA LYS A 418 40.82 -8.19 10.71
C LYS A 418 39.47 -8.06 10.01
N LYS A 419 38.44 -8.81 10.43
CA LYS A 419 37.09 -8.74 9.85
C LYS A 419 36.27 -7.69 10.58
N ASN A 420 35.67 -6.78 9.81
CA ASN A 420 34.75 -5.80 10.36
C ASN A 420 33.48 -6.50 10.88
N ASN A 421 32.96 -6.00 12.01
CA ASN A 421 31.67 -6.45 12.53
C ASN A 421 30.56 -6.15 11.48
N PRO A 422 29.73 -7.14 11.07
CA PRO A 422 28.61 -6.92 10.17
C PRO A 422 27.56 -5.92 10.70
N GLN A 423 27.46 -5.78 12.03
CA GLN A 423 26.64 -4.78 12.72
C GLN A 423 27.34 -3.43 12.74
N ASP A 424 27.25 -2.72 11.63
CA ASP A 424 27.65 -1.32 11.51
C ASP A 424 26.45 -0.37 11.71
N LYS A 425 26.66 0.91 11.44
CA LYS A 425 25.64 1.96 11.56
C LYS A 425 24.40 1.75 10.67
N TYR A 426 24.46 0.88 9.66
CA TYR A 426 23.35 0.57 8.76
C TYR A 426 22.62 -0.74 9.13
N TRP A 427 22.95 -1.37 10.26
CA TRP A 427 22.34 -2.63 10.68
C TRP A 427 20.82 -2.55 10.79
N SER A 428 20.28 -1.49 11.39
CA SER A 428 18.84 -1.32 11.55
C SER A 428 18.09 -1.30 10.22
N GLU A 429 18.70 -0.71 9.20
CA GLU A 429 18.12 -0.65 7.87
C GLU A 429 18.24 -1.98 7.13
N PHE A 430 19.40 -2.64 7.22
CA PHE A 430 19.57 -3.99 6.71
C PHE A 430 18.51 -4.96 7.29
N MET A 431 18.10 -4.79 8.54
CA MET A 431 17.08 -5.61 9.18
C MET A 431 15.63 -5.22 8.85
N ASN A 432 15.37 -4.11 8.13
CA ASN A 432 14.05 -3.82 7.56
C ASN A 432 13.67 -4.86 6.48
N GLY A 433 14.68 -5.51 5.89
CA GLY A 433 14.55 -6.64 5.01
C GLY A 433 14.89 -6.33 3.56
N GLY A 434 14.96 -7.38 2.74
CA GLY A 434 15.23 -7.22 1.32
C GLY A 434 15.25 -8.53 0.55
N LEU A 435 14.79 -8.47 -0.69
CA LEU A 435 14.90 -9.54 -1.68
C LEU A 435 15.84 -9.07 -2.80
N VAL A 436 16.98 -9.74 -2.94
CA VAL A 436 17.88 -9.50 -4.06
C VAL A 436 18.03 -10.76 -4.89
N ILE A 437 17.71 -10.65 -6.18
CA ILE A 437 17.96 -11.67 -7.20
C ILE A 437 19.16 -11.20 -8.03
N ALA A 438 20.32 -11.82 -7.77
CA ALA A 438 21.62 -11.42 -8.29
C ALA A 438 22.16 -12.48 -9.27
N GLY A 439 22.12 -12.18 -10.58
CA GLY A 439 22.56 -13.06 -11.67
C GLY A 439 22.03 -14.49 -11.57
N SER A 440 20.75 -14.64 -11.24
CA SER A 440 20.12 -15.91 -10.87
C SER A 440 18.89 -16.21 -11.73
N GLN A 441 18.60 -17.51 -11.92
CA GLN A 441 17.36 -17.99 -12.53
C GLN A 441 16.36 -18.34 -11.41
N VAL A 442 15.22 -17.63 -11.36
CA VAL A 442 14.20 -17.77 -10.32
C VAL A 442 12.85 -18.11 -10.98
N HIS A 443 12.29 -19.25 -10.60
CA HIS A 443 11.06 -19.81 -11.16
C HIS A 443 10.03 -20.02 -10.06
N LEU A 444 8.95 -19.25 -10.11
CA LEU A 444 7.73 -19.46 -9.33
C LEU A 444 6.70 -20.07 -10.28
N THR A 445 6.92 -21.32 -10.69
CA THR A 445 6.14 -21.96 -11.75
C THR A 445 5.66 -23.35 -11.34
N PRO A 446 4.58 -23.85 -11.97
CA PRO A 446 4.24 -25.27 -11.91
C PRO A 446 5.39 -26.14 -12.37
N THR A 447 5.40 -27.38 -11.92
CA THR A 447 6.37 -28.38 -12.38
C THR A 447 5.79 -29.08 -13.60
N ASP A 448 6.49 -29.06 -14.73
CA ASP A 448 6.04 -29.68 -15.99
C ASP A 448 5.79 -31.19 -15.87
N ASN A 449 6.42 -31.85 -14.90
CA ASN A 449 6.25 -33.26 -14.55
C ASN A 449 6.55 -33.48 -13.06
N THR A 450 6.28 -34.68 -12.55
CA THR A 450 6.78 -35.08 -11.22
C THR A 450 8.30 -35.13 -11.24
N ILE A 451 8.94 -34.17 -10.58
CA ILE A 451 10.39 -34.14 -10.38
C ILE A 451 10.70 -35.09 -9.22
N LYS A 452 11.67 -35.99 -9.42
CA LYS A 452 12.16 -36.86 -8.34
C LYS A 452 13.51 -36.38 -7.86
N ILE A 453 13.61 -36.13 -6.55
CA ILE A 453 14.82 -35.70 -5.86
C ILE A 453 15.03 -36.71 -4.74
N ASP A 454 16.08 -37.54 -4.84
CA ASP A 454 16.40 -38.62 -3.90
C ASP A 454 15.18 -39.46 -3.48
N GLY A 455 14.42 -39.90 -4.48
CA GLY A 455 13.23 -40.75 -4.29
C GLY A 455 11.96 -40.00 -3.87
N VAL A 456 12.05 -38.72 -3.48
CA VAL A 456 10.91 -37.88 -3.10
C VAL A 456 10.38 -37.11 -4.30
N SER A 457 9.06 -37.13 -4.46
CA SER A 457 8.36 -36.45 -5.54
C SER A 457 8.05 -34.99 -5.17
N VAL A 458 8.36 -34.10 -6.11
CA VAL A 458 7.88 -32.72 -6.17
C VAL A 458 6.91 -32.64 -7.34
N ASN A 459 5.68 -32.23 -7.06
CA ASN A 459 4.64 -32.05 -8.05
C ASN A 459 3.79 -30.86 -7.65
N SER A 460 3.56 -29.95 -8.60
CA SER A 460 2.75 -28.76 -8.40
C SER A 460 2.03 -28.38 -9.69
N GLY A 461 0.77 -28.00 -9.57
CA GLY A 461 -0.08 -27.54 -10.67
C GLY A 461 -0.30 -26.03 -10.67
N SER A 462 -0.90 -25.52 -11.74
CA SER A 462 -1.21 -24.09 -11.95
C SER A 462 -1.98 -23.38 -10.83
N ASN A 463 -2.77 -24.12 -10.04
CA ASN A 463 -3.62 -23.56 -8.99
C ASN A 463 -3.03 -23.66 -7.58
N ASP A 464 -1.82 -24.21 -7.44
CA ASP A 464 -1.11 -24.24 -6.18
C ASP A 464 -0.51 -22.86 -5.85
N THR A 465 -0.37 -22.57 -4.56
CA THR A 465 0.13 -21.27 -4.09
C THR A 465 1.64 -21.17 -4.28
N ARG A 466 2.11 -20.08 -4.89
CA ARG A 466 3.54 -19.72 -5.00
C ARG A 466 3.69 -18.24 -4.73
N LYS A 467 4.05 -17.85 -3.51
CA LYS A 467 4.09 -16.45 -3.12
C LYS A 467 5.43 -16.04 -2.55
N ILE A 468 5.94 -14.89 -2.97
CA ILE A 468 7.00 -14.17 -2.28
C ILE A 468 6.44 -12.81 -1.88
N GLN A 469 6.41 -12.51 -0.59
CA GLN A 469 5.87 -11.27 -0.05
C GLN A 469 6.96 -10.49 0.67
N VAL A 470 7.29 -9.30 0.17
CA VAL A 470 8.24 -8.37 0.78
C VAL A 470 7.46 -7.28 1.49
N LYS A 471 7.31 -7.39 2.81
CA LYS A 471 6.44 -6.51 3.60
C LYS A 471 7.07 -5.15 3.91
N ASN A 472 8.32 -5.14 4.36
CA ASN A 472 9.02 -3.95 4.86
C ASN A 472 10.40 -3.71 4.20
N GLY A 473 10.78 -4.61 3.29
CA GLY A 473 12.10 -4.65 2.67
C GLY A 473 12.13 -4.17 1.23
N HIS A 474 13.32 -4.07 0.65
CA HIS A 474 13.52 -3.62 -0.73
C HIS A 474 13.65 -4.79 -1.71
N PHE A 475 13.33 -4.58 -2.98
CA PHE A 475 13.52 -5.57 -4.04
C PHE A 475 14.56 -5.10 -5.05
N MET A 476 15.45 -6.00 -5.48
CA MET A 476 16.44 -5.75 -6.52
C MET A 476 16.51 -6.94 -7.49
N LEU A 477 16.36 -6.67 -8.78
CA LEU A 477 16.67 -7.61 -9.85
C LEU A 477 17.90 -7.11 -10.61
N THR A 478 19.04 -7.80 -10.47
CA THR A 478 20.31 -7.38 -11.07
C THR A 478 21.05 -8.55 -11.72
N SER A 479 21.82 -8.24 -12.77
CA SER A 479 22.75 -9.20 -13.40
C SER A 479 24.12 -9.21 -12.72
N ALA A 480 24.40 -8.26 -11.83
CA ALA A 480 25.55 -8.36 -10.95
C ALA A 480 25.34 -9.54 -9.99
N ALA A 481 26.35 -10.35 -9.80
CA ALA A 481 26.32 -11.51 -8.90
C ALA A 481 27.60 -11.58 -8.10
N MET A 482 27.69 -12.40 -7.06
CA MET A 482 28.95 -12.83 -6.46
C MET A 482 29.29 -14.23 -6.97
N LYS A 483 30.58 -14.49 -7.20
CA LYS A 483 31.12 -15.83 -7.48
C LYS A 483 31.93 -16.31 -6.26
N ASP A 484 32.82 -17.27 -6.47
CA ASP A 484 33.55 -17.97 -5.40
C ASP A 484 34.40 -17.06 -4.49
N GLY A 485 34.91 -15.94 -5.00
CA GLY A 485 35.67 -14.96 -4.21
C GLY A 485 34.82 -14.13 -3.22
N GLY A 486 33.49 -14.31 -3.19
CA GLY A 486 32.61 -13.61 -2.26
C GLY A 486 32.44 -12.12 -2.60
N GLU A 487 32.46 -11.26 -1.58
CA GLU A 487 32.26 -9.81 -1.77
C GLU A 487 33.22 -9.22 -2.81
N SER A 488 34.49 -9.64 -2.88
CA SER A 488 35.46 -9.08 -3.84
C SER A 488 35.09 -9.32 -5.31
N ASP A 489 34.29 -10.35 -5.57
CA ASP A 489 33.92 -10.79 -6.90
C ASP A 489 32.55 -10.26 -7.33
N PHE A 490 31.88 -9.44 -6.50
CA PHE A 490 30.60 -8.85 -6.87
C PHE A 490 30.77 -7.93 -8.09
N ALA A 491 30.19 -8.28 -9.25
CA ALA A 491 30.37 -7.55 -10.50
C ALA A 491 29.34 -7.91 -11.58
N TYR A 492 29.20 -7.04 -12.59
CA TYR A 492 28.43 -7.30 -13.82
C TYR A 492 29.17 -8.13 -14.87
N ALA A 493 30.50 -8.20 -14.81
CA ALA A 493 31.31 -8.88 -15.80
C ALA A 493 32.58 -9.47 -15.15
N ASP A 494 33.06 -10.56 -15.72
CA ASP A 494 34.32 -11.17 -15.29
C ASP A 494 35.48 -10.34 -15.89
N GLN A 495 36.13 -9.51 -15.08
CA GLN A 495 37.27 -8.61 -15.40
C GLN A 495 36.91 -7.25 -16.03
N GLY A 496 37.65 -6.18 -15.70
CA GLY A 496 37.31 -4.77 -15.96
C GLY A 496 37.65 -4.18 -17.34
N ASP A 497 37.89 -5.02 -18.35
CA ASP A 497 38.26 -4.59 -19.70
C ASP A 497 37.08 -4.67 -20.69
N TYR A 498 37.17 -3.96 -21.81
CA TYR A 498 36.10 -3.86 -22.82
C TYR A 498 35.78 -5.17 -23.56
N THR A 499 36.58 -6.23 -23.34
CA THR A 499 36.37 -7.60 -23.81
C THR A 499 35.79 -8.52 -22.74
N SER A 500 35.46 -7.98 -21.56
CA SER A 500 34.91 -8.75 -20.44
C SER A 500 33.70 -9.56 -20.87
N LYS A 501 33.54 -10.77 -20.36
CA LYS A 501 32.30 -11.51 -20.57
C LYS A 501 31.28 -11.01 -19.54
N PRO A 502 30.14 -10.44 -19.95
CA PRO A 502 29.11 -10.06 -19.00
C PRO A 502 28.60 -11.32 -18.29
N ARG A 503 28.25 -11.15 -17.01
CA ARG A 503 27.57 -12.20 -16.25
C ARG A 503 26.17 -12.39 -16.81
N GLN A 504 25.63 -13.55 -16.52
CA GLN A 504 24.34 -13.93 -17.04
C GLN A 504 23.24 -13.00 -16.50
N PRO A 505 22.30 -12.54 -17.35
CA PRO A 505 21.14 -11.81 -16.87
C PRO A 505 20.31 -12.66 -15.93
N ALA A 506 19.73 -12.02 -14.92
CA ALA A 506 18.77 -12.65 -14.04
C ALA A 506 17.44 -12.88 -14.76
N LEU A 507 16.75 -13.96 -14.38
CA LEU A 507 15.38 -14.29 -14.81
C LEU A 507 14.50 -14.38 -13.58
N LEU A 508 13.36 -13.71 -13.63
CA LEU A 508 12.24 -13.89 -12.71
C LEU A 508 11.03 -14.38 -13.52
N GLU A 509 10.67 -15.65 -13.36
CA GLU A 509 9.54 -16.27 -14.05
C GLU A 509 8.42 -16.60 -13.05
N LEU A 510 7.20 -16.10 -13.32
CA LEU A 510 6.00 -16.37 -12.55
C LEU A 510 4.97 -17.06 -13.43
N SER A 511 4.38 -18.14 -12.95
CA SER A 511 3.34 -18.87 -13.66
C SER A 511 2.33 -19.47 -12.69
N GLY A 512 1.04 -19.35 -13.00
CA GLY A 512 -0.06 -19.91 -12.22
C GLY A 512 -0.95 -18.85 -11.56
N SER A 513 -2.24 -19.18 -11.43
CA SER A 513 -3.28 -18.23 -11.00
C SER A 513 -3.16 -17.79 -9.54
N LYS A 514 -2.45 -18.56 -8.72
CA LYS A 514 -2.13 -18.24 -7.31
C LYS A 514 -0.64 -17.92 -7.11
N THR A 515 0.04 -17.54 -8.18
CA THR A 515 1.45 -17.16 -8.15
C THR A 515 1.58 -15.64 -8.08
N ALA A 516 2.31 -15.15 -7.08
CA ALA A 516 2.57 -13.72 -6.95
C ALA A 516 3.92 -13.39 -6.31
N LEU A 517 4.52 -12.29 -6.76
CA LEU A 517 5.55 -11.56 -6.01
C LEU A 517 4.99 -10.17 -5.70
N THR A 518 5.05 -9.75 -4.44
CA THR A 518 4.51 -8.46 -3.98
C THR A 518 5.48 -7.76 -3.06
N VAL A 519 5.74 -6.48 -3.34
CA VAL A 519 6.47 -5.54 -2.47
C VAL A 519 5.46 -4.55 -1.92
N GLU A 520 5.27 -4.53 -0.60
CA GLU A 520 4.22 -3.75 0.07
C GLU A 520 4.74 -2.40 0.56
N ASN A 521 5.67 -2.40 1.54
CA ASN A 521 6.22 -1.18 2.15
C ASN A 521 7.74 -1.09 1.94
N GLY A 522 8.15 -0.95 0.69
CA GLY A 522 9.56 -0.77 0.32
C GLY A 522 9.71 -0.36 -1.14
N VAL A 523 10.95 -0.11 -1.55
CA VAL A 523 11.29 0.28 -2.92
C VAL A 523 11.83 -0.90 -3.72
N SER A 524 11.55 -0.91 -5.01
CA SER A 524 12.01 -1.89 -5.99
C SER A 524 12.94 -1.25 -7.00
N PHE A 525 13.94 -2.00 -7.47
CA PHE A 525 14.75 -1.57 -8.60
C PHE A 525 15.02 -2.71 -9.58
N ILE A 526 14.79 -2.45 -10.87
CA ILE A 526 15.16 -3.35 -11.96
C ILE A 526 16.37 -2.76 -12.66
N ASP A 527 17.51 -3.42 -12.49
CA ASP A 527 18.80 -2.92 -12.90
C ASP A 527 19.21 -3.43 -14.30
N ALA A 528 20.09 -2.70 -14.98
CA ALA A 528 20.70 -3.11 -16.24
C ALA A 528 22.24 -3.21 -16.13
N PRO A 529 22.88 -4.15 -16.86
CA PRO A 529 24.33 -4.37 -16.75
C PRO A 529 25.17 -3.16 -17.21
N LYS A 530 26.17 -2.81 -16.39
CA LYS A 530 27.07 -1.66 -16.61
C LYS A 530 28.54 -2.09 -16.64
N MET A 531 29.33 -1.56 -17.56
CA MET A 531 30.76 -1.92 -17.68
C MET A 531 31.71 -1.09 -16.81
N ARG A 532 31.42 0.19 -16.53
CA ARG A 532 32.28 1.08 -15.72
C ARG A 532 31.46 2.17 -15.00
N ARG A 533 32.02 2.69 -13.90
CA ARG A 533 31.54 3.89 -13.19
C ARG A 533 31.33 5.02 -14.20
N ARG A 534 30.19 5.73 -14.17
CA ARG A 534 30.00 6.95 -14.96
C ARG A 534 30.92 8.04 -14.40
N SER A 535 32.17 8.12 -14.86
CA SER A 535 33.12 9.16 -14.43
C SER A 535 33.32 10.28 -15.47
N ASP A 536 33.19 10.01 -16.77
CA ASP A 536 33.71 10.95 -17.78
C ASP A 536 33.35 10.53 -19.21
N GLY A 537 32.12 10.81 -19.66
CA GLY A 537 31.73 11.15 -21.06
C GLY A 537 32.15 10.31 -22.29
N GLN A 538 33.10 9.38 -22.22
CA GLN A 538 33.63 8.63 -23.35
C GLN A 538 33.34 7.14 -23.18
N LYS A 539 32.28 6.72 -23.88
CA LYS A 539 31.72 5.37 -23.88
C LYS A 539 32.48 4.47 -24.87
N LYS A 540 32.83 3.25 -24.47
CA LYS A 540 32.89 2.09 -25.39
C LYS A 540 32.39 0.81 -24.68
N GLY A 541 31.28 0.25 -25.20
CA GLY A 541 30.76 -1.10 -24.93
C GLY A 541 29.62 -1.22 -23.90
N SER A 542 28.43 -0.65 -24.09
CA SER A 542 27.38 -0.71 -23.05
C SER A 542 26.44 -1.91 -23.22
N TYR A 543 26.57 -2.96 -22.40
CA TYR A 543 25.56 -4.03 -22.25
C TYR A 543 24.17 -3.46 -21.93
N TYR A 544 24.11 -2.30 -21.27
CA TYR A 544 22.92 -1.49 -21.05
C TYR A 544 22.01 -1.30 -22.28
N ASN A 545 22.57 -1.25 -23.49
CA ASN A 545 21.79 -1.03 -24.72
C ASN A 545 21.53 -2.32 -25.52
N ASP A 546 21.95 -3.49 -25.02
CA ASP A 546 21.79 -4.76 -25.71
C ASP A 546 20.87 -5.69 -24.92
N LYS A 547 19.65 -5.86 -25.44
CA LYS A 547 18.58 -6.69 -24.87
C LYS A 547 18.97 -8.11 -24.53
N LYS A 548 20.04 -8.64 -25.14
CA LYS A 548 20.58 -9.96 -24.83
C LYS A 548 21.08 -10.07 -23.38
N TRP A 549 21.55 -8.97 -22.81
CA TRP A 549 22.17 -8.92 -21.48
C TRP A 549 21.27 -8.32 -20.42
N TRP A 550 20.06 -7.91 -20.81
CA TRP A 550 19.05 -7.38 -19.91
C TRP A 550 18.46 -8.48 -19.03
N ASN A 551 18.17 -8.12 -17.77
CA ASN A 551 17.37 -8.98 -16.89
C ASN A 551 15.99 -9.22 -17.51
N THR A 552 15.39 -10.37 -17.22
CA THR A 552 14.11 -10.76 -17.82
C THR A 552 13.08 -11.04 -16.74
N ILE A 553 11.88 -10.49 -16.93
CA ILE A 553 10.69 -10.81 -16.14
C ILE A 553 9.68 -11.46 -17.09
N ARG A 554 9.24 -12.67 -16.73
CA ARG A 554 8.24 -13.42 -17.50
C ARG A 554 7.04 -13.78 -16.62
N LEU A 555 5.84 -13.48 -17.11
CA LEU A 555 4.58 -13.84 -16.48
C LEU A 555 3.72 -14.66 -17.44
N SER A 556 3.18 -15.77 -16.93
CA SER A 556 2.20 -16.62 -17.63
C SER A 556 1.07 -17.06 -16.69
N ASP A 557 0.02 -17.63 -17.27
CA ASP A 557 -1.08 -18.31 -16.54
C ASP A 557 -1.63 -17.50 -15.35
N LYS A 558 -2.03 -16.24 -15.60
CA LYS A 558 -2.69 -15.34 -14.62
C LYS A 558 -1.87 -14.97 -13.39
N SER A 559 -0.55 -15.15 -13.44
CA SER A 559 0.36 -14.73 -12.38
C SER A 559 0.42 -13.20 -12.23
N LYS A 560 0.87 -12.75 -11.05
CA LYS A 560 0.89 -11.32 -10.68
C LYS A 560 2.23 -10.87 -10.13
N LEU A 561 2.67 -9.70 -10.54
CA LEU A 561 3.84 -9.01 -10.01
C LEU A 561 3.45 -7.59 -9.59
N ASN A 562 3.61 -7.27 -8.31
CA ASN A 562 3.43 -5.92 -7.79
C ASN A 562 4.73 -5.46 -7.14
N LEU A 563 5.32 -4.40 -7.68
CA LEU A 563 6.65 -3.93 -7.29
C LEU A 563 6.61 -2.75 -6.30
N GLY A 564 5.44 -2.24 -5.94
CA GLY A 564 5.35 -1.01 -5.16
C GLY A 564 6.08 0.14 -5.87
N THR A 565 6.71 1.04 -5.12
CA THR A 565 7.52 2.13 -5.69
C THR A 565 8.77 1.59 -6.37
N VAL A 566 8.94 1.84 -7.67
CA VAL A 566 9.96 1.18 -8.49
C VAL A 566 10.74 2.15 -9.39
N GLY A 567 12.05 1.95 -9.43
CA GLY A 567 12.92 2.46 -10.49
C GLY A 567 13.25 1.36 -11.49
N VAL A 568 13.27 1.68 -12.78
CA VAL A 568 13.53 0.71 -13.85
C VAL A 568 14.56 1.26 -14.84
N GLU A 569 15.58 0.43 -15.09
CA GLU A 569 16.46 0.53 -16.26
C GLU A 569 16.00 -0.49 -17.32
N PRO A 570 16.58 -0.51 -18.54
CA PRO A 570 16.17 -1.42 -19.59
C PRO A 570 16.21 -2.89 -19.18
N PHE A 571 15.08 -3.56 -19.33
CA PHE A 571 14.90 -4.98 -19.06
C PHE A 571 13.99 -5.63 -20.11
N ASN A 572 13.92 -6.96 -20.13
CA ASN A 572 12.98 -7.70 -20.98
C ASN A 572 11.70 -8.03 -20.20
N LEU A 573 10.53 -7.65 -20.73
CA LEU A 573 9.23 -8.01 -20.17
C LEU A 573 8.45 -8.92 -21.13
N GLU A 574 8.07 -10.09 -20.64
CA GLU A 574 7.29 -11.10 -21.36
C GLU A 574 6.02 -11.43 -20.56
N MET A 575 4.84 -11.14 -21.10
CA MET A 575 3.55 -11.28 -20.41
C MET A 575 2.53 -11.96 -21.31
N GLU A 576 1.94 -13.05 -20.83
CA GLU A 576 0.74 -13.63 -21.44
C GLU A 576 -0.52 -12.84 -21.06
N GLU A 577 -1.62 -13.11 -21.77
CA GLU A 577 -2.93 -12.56 -21.42
C GLU A 577 -3.31 -12.91 -19.96
N ASP A 578 -4.10 -12.03 -19.34
CA ASP A 578 -4.57 -12.12 -17.95
C ASP A 578 -3.50 -12.07 -16.86
N THR A 579 -2.23 -11.94 -17.21
CA THR A 579 -1.15 -11.64 -16.24
C THR A 579 -1.15 -10.16 -15.86
N VAL A 580 -0.64 -9.84 -14.68
CA VAL A 580 -0.64 -8.46 -14.16
C VAL A 580 0.75 -8.06 -13.69
N VAL A 581 1.22 -6.92 -14.18
CA VAL A 581 2.39 -6.22 -13.63
C VAL A 581 1.95 -4.83 -13.19
N ALA A 582 2.18 -4.48 -11.93
CA ALA A 582 1.91 -3.16 -11.36
C ALA A 582 3.18 -2.51 -10.84
N MET A 583 3.37 -1.24 -11.20
CA MET A 583 4.52 -0.41 -10.86
C MET A 583 4.05 0.95 -10.34
N GLU A 584 4.50 1.38 -9.16
CA GLU A 584 4.34 2.76 -8.69
C GLU A 584 5.58 3.56 -9.06
N LEU A 585 5.40 4.63 -9.84
CA LEU A 585 6.49 5.43 -10.36
C LEU A 585 6.86 6.56 -9.40
N LEU A 586 8.15 6.90 -9.39
CA LEU A 586 8.64 8.07 -8.67
C LEU A 586 8.11 9.39 -9.30
N PRO A 587 8.09 10.48 -8.51
CA PRO A 587 7.75 11.81 -9.01
C PRO A 587 8.71 12.27 -10.10
N ASN A 588 8.21 13.09 -11.03
CA ASN A 588 8.92 13.54 -12.24
C ASN A 588 9.44 12.36 -13.09
N LEU A 589 8.82 11.19 -12.95
CA LEU A 589 9.23 9.93 -13.59
C LEU A 589 10.71 9.60 -13.35
N ALA A 590 11.25 9.99 -12.19
CA ALA A 590 12.64 9.75 -11.86
C ALA A 590 12.95 8.24 -11.93
N LEU A 591 14.10 7.90 -12.52
CA LEU A 591 14.57 6.53 -12.64
C LEU A 591 13.64 5.59 -13.43
N PHE A 592 12.81 6.13 -14.34
CA PHE A 592 11.93 5.33 -15.19
C PHE A 592 12.40 5.34 -16.66
N ASP A 593 12.94 4.20 -17.12
CA ASP A 593 13.31 3.99 -18.53
C ASP A 593 12.22 3.17 -19.26
N PRO A 594 11.46 3.77 -20.21
CA PRO A 594 10.35 3.08 -20.88
C PRO A 594 10.79 2.11 -22.00
N THR A 595 12.10 1.90 -22.21
CA THR A 595 12.61 1.08 -23.31
C THR A 595 12.01 -0.34 -23.33
N PHE A 596 11.73 -0.94 -22.17
CA PHE A 596 11.12 -2.27 -22.09
C PHE A 596 9.71 -2.30 -22.71
N ILE A 597 8.96 -1.20 -22.62
CA ILE A 597 7.61 -1.05 -23.18
C ILE A 597 7.71 -0.97 -24.71
N GLU A 598 8.58 -0.09 -25.21
CA GLU A 598 8.83 0.07 -26.65
C GLU A 598 9.19 -1.28 -27.30
N LYS A 599 10.10 -2.03 -26.67
CA LYS A 599 10.52 -3.34 -27.18
C LYS A 599 9.45 -4.41 -27.00
N GLY A 600 8.65 -4.33 -25.94
CA GLY A 600 7.64 -5.33 -25.61
C GLY A 600 6.35 -5.25 -26.44
N PHE A 601 5.95 -4.05 -26.87
CA PHE A 601 4.78 -3.82 -27.73
C PHE A 601 5.09 -3.87 -29.24
N ASN A 602 6.30 -4.29 -29.62
CA ASN A 602 6.72 -4.33 -31.01
C ASN A 602 5.69 -5.05 -31.93
N LYS A 603 5.22 -4.35 -32.97
CA LYS A 603 4.23 -4.81 -33.96
C LYS A 603 4.49 -6.21 -34.56
N THR A 604 5.74 -6.58 -34.76
CA THR A 604 6.10 -7.84 -35.43
C THR A 604 6.06 -9.04 -34.49
N LYS A 605 6.32 -8.82 -33.20
CA LYS A 605 6.37 -9.88 -32.19
C LYS A 605 6.15 -9.29 -30.80
N PRO A 606 4.89 -8.99 -30.42
CA PRO A 606 4.60 -8.44 -29.11
C PRO A 606 4.88 -9.48 -28.02
N THR A 607 5.62 -9.07 -27.01
CA THR A 607 5.88 -9.87 -25.80
C THR A 607 5.03 -9.42 -24.62
N ILE A 608 4.47 -8.21 -24.63
CA ILE A 608 3.55 -7.74 -23.60
C ILE A 608 2.11 -7.93 -24.08
N LYS A 609 1.42 -8.96 -23.55
CA LYS A 609 0.00 -9.26 -23.85
C LYS A 609 -0.91 -9.19 -22.62
N GLY A 610 -0.34 -9.12 -21.42
CA GLY A 610 -1.10 -8.98 -20.17
C GLY A 610 -1.43 -7.52 -19.85
N LYS A 611 -1.74 -7.25 -18.57
CA LYS A 611 -2.09 -5.93 -18.04
C LYS A 611 -0.85 -5.27 -17.44
N LEU A 612 -0.31 -4.25 -18.10
CA LEU A 612 0.79 -3.44 -17.57
C LEU A 612 0.22 -2.15 -16.95
N ILE A 613 0.35 -2.02 -15.63
CA ILE A 613 -0.24 -0.94 -14.85
C ILE A 613 0.87 -0.04 -14.31
N LEU A 614 0.85 1.23 -14.70
CA LEU A 614 1.78 2.26 -14.25
C LEU A 614 1.02 3.28 -13.40
N LYS A 615 1.27 3.27 -12.09
CA LYS A 615 0.68 4.22 -11.14
C LYS A 615 1.61 5.41 -11.00
N THR A 616 1.16 6.57 -11.43
CA THR A 616 1.98 7.79 -11.34
C THR A 616 1.86 8.43 -9.96
N ALA A 617 2.91 9.15 -9.55
CA ALA A 617 2.87 9.86 -8.27
C ALA A 617 1.91 11.06 -8.35
N THR A 618 1.85 11.75 -9.49
CA THR A 618 1.17 13.04 -9.62
C THR A 618 0.35 13.12 -10.93
N ALA A 619 -0.58 14.08 -11.01
CA ALA A 619 -1.34 14.31 -12.24
C ALA A 619 -0.44 14.85 -13.39
N ASP A 620 0.58 15.65 -13.06
CA ASP A 620 1.55 16.13 -14.04
C ASP A 620 2.39 14.97 -14.59
N ASP A 621 2.81 14.03 -13.73
CA ASP A 621 3.49 12.80 -14.17
C ASP A 621 2.60 11.94 -15.06
N THR A 622 1.27 11.92 -14.84
CA THR A 622 0.33 11.24 -15.75
C THR A 622 0.39 11.84 -17.15
N VAL A 623 0.39 13.17 -17.25
CA VAL A 623 0.46 13.89 -18.53
C VAL A 623 1.81 13.67 -19.20
N GLU A 624 2.91 13.78 -18.44
CA GLU A 624 4.27 13.58 -18.93
C GLU A 624 4.49 12.14 -19.42
N LEU A 625 4.10 11.14 -18.61
CA LEU A 625 4.23 9.72 -18.96
C LEU A 625 3.42 9.39 -20.21
N LYS A 626 2.17 9.89 -20.27
CA LYS A 626 1.33 9.71 -21.45
C LYS A 626 2.01 10.29 -22.70
N SER A 627 2.48 11.53 -22.64
CA SER A 627 3.16 12.17 -23.77
C SER A 627 4.44 11.42 -24.16
N MET A 628 5.20 10.91 -23.19
CA MET A 628 6.41 10.14 -23.44
C MET A 628 6.10 8.83 -24.16
N LEU A 629 5.07 8.10 -23.74
CA LEU A 629 4.67 6.83 -24.36
C LEU A 629 3.95 7.01 -25.70
N GLU A 630 3.18 8.07 -25.90
CA GLU A 630 2.59 8.42 -27.21
C GLU A 630 3.67 8.77 -28.25
N GLY A 631 4.84 9.25 -27.80
CA GLY A 631 6.00 9.51 -28.66
C GLY A 631 6.71 8.24 -29.15
N LEU A 632 6.37 7.08 -28.59
CA LEU A 632 6.88 5.77 -29.02
C LEU A 632 5.92 5.14 -30.03
N GLU A 633 6.45 4.41 -31.00
CA GLU A 633 5.63 3.82 -32.06
C GLU A 633 4.68 2.72 -31.52
N ASP A 634 3.38 2.92 -31.76
CA ASP A 634 2.34 1.90 -31.68
C ASP A 634 2.10 1.24 -30.31
N ILE A 635 2.26 1.99 -29.22
CA ILE A 635 1.91 1.53 -27.87
C ILE A 635 0.42 1.78 -27.61
N PRO A 636 -0.41 0.74 -27.38
CA PRO A 636 -1.78 0.93 -26.90
C PRO A 636 -1.72 1.41 -25.46
N LEU A 637 -2.21 2.61 -25.19
CA LEU A 637 -2.19 3.22 -23.86
C LEU A 637 -3.53 3.86 -23.51
N ASN A 638 -3.90 3.77 -22.23
CA ASN A 638 -5.09 4.40 -21.68
C ASN A 638 -4.83 4.94 -20.28
N VAL A 639 -5.46 6.07 -19.95
CA VAL A 639 -5.47 6.61 -18.59
C VAL A 639 -6.76 6.16 -17.91
N LYS A 640 -6.65 5.60 -16.71
CA LYS A 640 -7.76 5.10 -15.89
C LYS A 640 -7.67 5.67 -14.47
N SER A 641 -8.81 5.65 -13.77
CA SER A 641 -8.90 6.04 -12.36
C SER A 641 -8.53 4.91 -11.40
N ASP A 642 -8.66 3.66 -11.83
CA ASP A 642 -8.43 2.47 -11.01
C ASP A 642 -7.60 1.43 -11.79
N GLU A 643 -6.75 0.69 -11.07
CA GLU A 643 -5.98 -0.44 -11.61
C GLU A 643 -6.86 -1.62 -12.04
N GLN A 644 -8.05 -1.76 -11.44
CA GLN A 644 -8.99 -2.84 -11.77
C GLN A 644 -9.53 -2.73 -13.20
N ASP A 645 -9.52 -1.53 -13.76
CA ASP A 645 -9.99 -1.24 -15.12
C ASP A 645 -8.94 -1.56 -16.21
N ALA A 646 -7.75 -2.03 -15.82
CA ALA A 646 -6.70 -2.39 -16.76
C ALA A 646 -7.11 -3.59 -17.66
N VAL A 647 -6.77 -3.51 -18.95
CA VAL A 647 -7.07 -4.57 -19.93
C VAL A 647 -5.80 -5.18 -20.53
N ASN A 648 -5.96 -6.36 -21.14
CA ASN A 648 -4.85 -7.10 -21.74
C ASN A 648 -4.32 -6.37 -22.98
N GLY A 649 -3.00 -6.36 -23.14
CA GLY A 649 -2.34 -5.84 -24.34
C GLY A 649 -2.32 -4.31 -24.43
N GLU A 650 -2.42 -3.61 -23.30
CA GLU A 650 -2.21 -2.17 -23.22
C GLU A 650 -1.37 -1.76 -22.01
N VAL A 651 -0.88 -0.52 -22.05
CA VAL A 651 -0.35 0.19 -20.90
C VAL A 651 -1.48 0.99 -20.26
N THR A 652 -1.86 0.63 -19.04
CA THR A 652 -2.83 1.38 -18.24
C THR A 652 -2.08 2.33 -17.30
N ILE A 653 -2.20 3.63 -17.52
CA ILE A 653 -1.69 4.66 -16.62
C ILE A 653 -2.80 4.96 -15.60
N VAL A 654 -2.51 4.75 -14.32
CA VAL A 654 -3.42 5.10 -13.22
C VAL A 654 -2.99 6.45 -12.67
N SER A 655 -3.87 7.44 -12.82
CA SER A 655 -3.70 8.76 -12.22
C SER A 655 -4.05 8.68 -10.73
N PRO A 656 -3.30 9.33 -9.84
CA PRO A 656 -3.63 9.32 -8.41
C PRO A 656 -4.97 10.04 -8.18
N THR A 657 -5.86 9.43 -7.38
CA THR A 657 -7.14 10.04 -6.95
C THR A 657 -6.95 11.26 -6.05
N VAL A 658 -5.79 11.36 -5.38
CA VAL A 658 -5.33 12.53 -4.65
C VAL A 658 -3.92 12.85 -5.17
N PRO A 659 -3.68 14.01 -5.81
CA PRO A 659 -2.36 14.32 -6.34
C PRO A 659 -1.32 14.27 -5.22
N LYS A 660 -0.31 13.41 -5.34
CA LYS A 660 0.97 13.67 -4.65
C LYS A 660 1.56 14.88 -5.37
N ASN A 661 2.28 15.74 -4.68
CA ASN A 661 2.97 16.86 -5.30
C ASN A 661 4.46 16.61 -5.11
N PRO A 662 5.30 16.57 -6.16
CA PRO A 662 6.72 16.21 -6.03
C PRO A 662 7.48 17.13 -5.06
N ASN A 663 6.96 18.35 -4.87
CA ASN A 663 7.54 19.40 -4.05
C ASN A 663 6.74 19.67 -2.78
N ALA A 664 5.56 19.06 -2.60
CA ALA A 664 4.85 19.15 -1.33
C ALA A 664 5.18 17.90 -0.55
N ASP A 665 5.81 18.10 0.58
CA ASP A 665 6.17 17.06 1.52
C ASP A 665 4.93 16.32 2.12
N TRP A 666 3.70 16.48 1.61
CA TRP A 666 2.47 16.12 2.31
C TRP A 666 1.45 15.33 1.47
N VAL A 667 0.83 14.32 2.10
CA VAL A 667 -0.31 13.54 1.60
C VAL A 667 -1.54 13.81 2.48
N ALA A 668 -2.68 14.05 1.84
CA ALA A 668 -3.95 14.18 2.52
C ALA A 668 -4.37 12.82 3.08
N GLN A 669 -4.76 12.78 4.35
CA GLN A 669 -5.16 11.52 4.98
C GLN A 669 -6.58 11.51 5.55
N ARG A 670 -7.09 12.65 6.03
CA ARG A 670 -8.37 12.67 6.76
C ARG A 670 -9.14 13.94 6.47
N VAL A 671 -10.42 13.75 6.14
CA VAL A 671 -11.41 14.82 5.96
C VAL A 671 -12.53 14.58 6.95
N PHE A 672 -12.86 15.59 7.75
CA PHE A 672 -14.00 15.56 8.66
C PHE A 672 -14.82 16.84 8.47
N ASP A 673 -16.12 16.71 8.23
CA ASP A 673 -16.98 17.87 8.08
C ASP A 673 -18.30 17.73 8.85
N TYR A 674 -18.78 18.85 9.39
CA TYR A 674 -20.01 18.89 10.15
C TYR A 674 -20.63 20.29 10.14
N SER A 675 -21.94 20.36 10.45
CA SER A 675 -22.67 21.62 10.59
C SER A 675 -23.10 21.85 12.03
N GLU A 676 -22.74 22.99 12.60
CA GLU A 676 -23.19 23.45 13.92
C GLU A 676 -24.21 24.58 13.77
N LEU A 677 -25.46 24.34 14.23
CA LEU A 677 -26.47 25.39 14.34
C LEU A 677 -26.11 26.36 15.48
N LYS A 678 -26.19 27.67 15.20
CA LYS A 678 -25.90 28.75 16.16
C LYS A 678 -27.15 29.32 16.84
#